data_AF-Q9Z390-F1
#
_entry.id   AF-Q9Z390-F1
#
_cell.length_a   1.000
_cell.length_b   1.000
_cell.length_c   1.000
_cell.angle_alpha   90.00
_cell.angle_beta   90.00
_cell.angle_gamma   90.00
#
_symmetry.space_group_name_H-M   'P 1'
#
loop_
_entity.id
_entity.type
_entity.pdbx_description
1 polymer ?
#
loop_
_entity_poly.entity_id
_entity_poly.type
_entity_poly.pdbx_seq_one_letter_code
_entity_poly.pdbx_strand_id
1 'polypeptide(L)'
;MKIKKSLFALSFSLMASLSRAEDDGFYMSVGYQIGEAVQKVKNTGALQNLADRYDNLSNLLNQYNYLNSLVNLASTPSAITGAIDNLSSSAINLTSATTTSPAYQAVALALNAAVGMWQVIAFGISCGPGPNLGPEHLENGGVRSFDNTPNYSYNTGSGTTTTTCNGASNVGPNGILSSSEYQVLNTAYQTIQTALNQNQGGGMPALNSSKNMVVNINQTFTKNPTTEYTYPDGNGNYYSGGSSIPIQLKISSVNDAENLLQQAATIINVLTTQNPHVNGGGGAWGFGGKTGNVMDIFGDSFNAINEMIKNAQAVLEKTQQLNANENTQITQPDNFNPYTSKDTQFAQEMLNRANAQAEILSLAQQVADNFHSIQGPIQQDLEECTAGSAGVINDNTYGSGCAFVKETLNSLEQHTAYYGNQVNQDRALSQTILNFKEALSTLGNDSKAINSGISNLPNAKSLQNMTHATQNPNSPEGLLTYSLDTSKYNQLQTVAQELGKNPFRRIGVINYQNNNGAMNGIGVQAGYKQFFGKKRNWGLRYYGFFDYNHAYIKSNFFNSASDVWTYGVGMDALYNFINDKNTNFLGKNNKLSVGLFGGFALAGTSWLNSQQVNLTMMNGIYNANVSASNFQFLFDLGLRMNLARPKKKDSDHAAQHGMELGVKIPTINTDYYSFMGAELKYRRLYSVYLNYVFAY
;
A
#
# COMPACT_ATOMS: atom_id res chain seq x y z
N MET A 1 16.44 -68.34 30.85
CA MET A 1 15.54 -69.16 31.69
C MET A 1 14.11 -68.76 31.40
N LYS A 2 13.30 -69.63 30.80
CA LYS A 2 11.85 -69.43 30.57
C LYS A 2 11.07 -69.74 31.87
N ILE A 3 9.81 -69.28 31.91
CA ILE A 3 8.69 -69.69 32.82
C ILE A 3 8.68 -68.89 34.16
N LYS A 4 7.61 -68.26 34.68
CA LYS A 4 6.14 -68.29 34.46
C LYS A 4 5.48 -66.98 34.94
N LYS A 5 4.40 -66.56 34.27
CA LYS A 5 3.35 -65.67 34.79
C LYS A 5 2.60 -66.39 35.93
N SER A 6 2.31 -65.68 37.02
CA SER A 6 1.29 -66.08 38.01
C SER A 6 0.26 -64.97 38.12
N LEU A 7 -0.95 -65.27 37.66
CA LEU A 7 -2.16 -64.46 37.80
C LEU A 7 -2.57 -64.40 39.27
N PHE A 8 -2.79 -63.20 39.81
CA PHE A 8 -3.64 -63.01 40.98
C PHE A 8 -5.10 -63.05 40.51
N ALA A 9 -5.80 -64.10 40.91
CA ALA A 9 -7.22 -64.30 40.67
C ALA A 9 -8.04 -63.34 41.56
N LEU A 10 -8.66 -62.33 40.95
CA LEU A 10 -9.85 -61.70 41.52
C LEU A 10 -11.06 -62.47 40.99
N SER A 11 -11.76 -63.14 41.89
CA SER A 11 -12.96 -63.93 41.64
C SER A 11 -14.05 -63.12 40.95
N PHE A 12 -14.24 -63.35 39.64
CA PHE A 12 -15.42 -62.96 38.88
C PHE A 12 -16.58 -63.87 39.30
N SER A 13 -17.47 -63.38 40.15
CA SER A 13 -18.77 -64.02 40.34
C SER A 13 -19.61 -63.78 39.08
N LEU A 14 -19.67 -64.80 38.25
CA LEU A 14 -20.49 -64.91 37.04
C LEU A 14 -21.98 -64.90 37.46
N MET A 15 -22.64 -63.74 37.44
CA MET A 15 -24.10 -63.69 37.38
C MET A 15 -24.52 -63.65 35.92
N ALA A 16 -25.23 -64.68 35.49
CA ALA A 16 -25.86 -64.74 34.17
C ALA A 16 -26.75 -63.51 33.94
N SER A 17 -26.34 -62.62 33.02
CA SER A 17 -27.12 -61.43 32.64
C SER A 17 -28.28 -61.81 31.70
N LEU A 18 -29.49 -61.67 32.23
CA LEU A 18 -30.74 -61.71 31.46
C LEU A 18 -30.90 -60.41 30.66
N SER A 19 -30.29 -60.35 29.47
CA SER A 19 -30.55 -59.38 28.39
C SER A 19 -30.90 -57.97 28.89
N ARG A 20 -30.08 -57.25 29.64
CA ARG A 20 -30.47 -55.91 30.14
C ARG A 20 -30.14 -54.80 29.13
N ALA A 21 -30.96 -53.75 29.13
CA ALA A 21 -30.71 -52.49 28.45
C ALA A 21 -29.44 -51.80 28.97
N GLU A 22 -29.10 -52.04 30.24
CA GLU A 22 -27.89 -51.55 30.88
C GLU A 22 -27.21 -52.65 31.71
N ASP A 23 -25.96 -52.92 31.37
CA ASP A 23 -25.05 -53.84 32.06
C ASP A 23 -23.73 -53.13 32.37
N ASP A 24 -22.96 -53.72 33.30
CA ASP A 24 -21.60 -53.24 33.57
C ASP A 24 -20.73 -53.50 32.34
N GLY A 25 -19.91 -52.53 31.98
CA GLY A 25 -19.14 -52.66 30.76
C GLY A 25 -18.35 -51.42 30.40
N PHE A 26 -17.48 -51.62 29.42
CA PHE A 26 -16.74 -50.51 28.83
C PHE A 26 -17.67 -49.77 27.86
N TYR A 27 -17.51 -48.46 27.81
CA TYR A 27 -18.23 -47.65 26.86
C TYR A 27 -17.30 -46.65 26.20
N MET A 28 -17.68 -46.26 24.99
CA MET A 28 -17.12 -45.14 24.27
C MET A 28 -18.28 -44.30 23.72
N SER A 29 -18.12 -42.99 23.71
CA SER A 29 -19.07 -42.12 23.05
C SER A 29 -18.37 -41.00 22.32
N VAL A 30 -18.98 -40.59 21.21
CA VAL A 30 -18.56 -39.46 20.38
C VAL A 30 -19.78 -38.59 20.13
N GLY A 31 -19.60 -37.27 20.13
CA GLY A 31 -20.71 -36.38 19.90
C GLY A 31 -20.31 -34.97 19.53
N TYR A 32 -21.31 -34.24 19.08
CA TYR A 32 -21.20 -32.83 18.75
C TYR A 32 -21.55 -31.98 19.96
N GLN A 33 -20.85 -30.86 20.11
CA GLN A 33 -20.98 -29.95 21.24
C GLN A 33 -21.23 -28.53 20.73
N ILE A 34 -22.17 -27.84 21.36
CA ILE A 34 -22.38 -26.40 21.21
C ILE A 34 -22.28 -25.75 22.58
N GLY A 35 -21.75 -24.55 22.64
CA GLY A 35 -21.58 -23.84 23.88
C GLY A 35 -21.34 -22.36 23.67
N GLU A 36 -21.05 -21.69 24.78
CA GLU A 36 -20.75 -20.27 24.79
C GLU A 36 -19.39 -20.06 25.47
N ALA A 37 -18.55 -19.27 24.82
CA ALA A 37 -17.29 -18.79 25.34
C ALA A 37 -17.40 -17.29 25.64
N VAL A 38 -16.82 -16.86 26.76
CA VAL A 38 -16.72 -15.47 27.15
C VAL A 38 -15.26 -15.07 27.21
N GLN A 39 -14.97 -13.97 26.55
CA GLN A 39 -13.74 -13.20 26.66
C GLN A 39 -13.97 -12.06 27.64
N LYS A 40 -13.13 -11.98 28.67
CA LYS A 40 -13.16 -10.92 29.67
C LYS A 40 -11.91 -10.08 29.51
N VAL A 41 -12.07 -8.78 29.35
CA VAL A 41 -10.98 -7.85 29.11
C VAL A 41 -10.98 -6.74 30.14
N LYS A 42 -9.79 -6.41 30.62
CA LYS A 42 -9.51 -5.25 31.46
C LYS A 42 -8.22 -4.61 30.97
N ASN A 43 -8.18 -3.28 30.95
CA ASN A 43 -6.98 -2.53 30.61
C ASN A 43 -6.94 -1.24 31.42
N THR A 44 -5.84 -0.98 32.13
CA THR A 44 -5.67 0.27 32.88
C THR A 44 -5.21 1.44 32.00
N GLY A 45 -4.87 1.20 30.73
CA GLY A 45 -4.28 2.18 29.83
C GLY A 45 -2.76 2.37 30.02
N ALA A 46 -2.14 1.66 30.98
CA ALA A 46 -0.71 1.80 31.25
C ALA A 46 0.17 1.32 30.08
N LEU A 47 -0.27 0.31 29.33
CA LEU A 47 0.42 -0.16 28.13
C LEU A 47 0.40 0.87 26.99
N GLN A 48 -0.74 1.52 26.76
CA GLN A 48 -0.84 2.62 25.80
C GLN A 48 0.11 3.75 26.20
N ASN A 49 0.06 4.18 27.47
CA ASN A 49 0.95 5.23 27.98
C ASN A 49 2.43 4.86 27.79
N LEU A 50 2.79 3.59 27.99
CA LEU A 50 4.15 3.12 27.74
C LEU A 50 4.52 3.20 26.26
N ALA A 51 3.66 2.71 25.37
CA ALA A 51 3.90 2.74 23.93
C ALA A 51 4.08 4.18 23.42
N ASP A 52 3.21 5.10 23.86
CA ASP A 52 3.29 6.52 23.49
C ASP A 52 4.61 7.15 23.97
N ARG A 53 5.11 6.79 25.15
CA ARG A 53 6.44 7.23 25.63
C ARG A 53 7.57 6.68 24.76
N TYR A 54 7.50 5.41 24.34
CA TYR A 54 8.49 4.82 23.44
C TYR A 54 8.47 5.45 22.05
N ASP A 55 7.29 5.78 21.51
CA ASP A 55 7.17 6.47 20.22
C ASP A 55 7.77 7.89 20.30
N ASN A 56 7.42 8.65 21.35
CA ASN A 56 7.99 9.97 21.58
C ASN A 56 9.51 9.93 21.74
N LEU A 57 10.03 8.95 22.49
CA LEU A 57 11.47 8.74 22.64
C LEU A 57 12.14 8.31 21.34
N SER A 58 11.51 7.44 20.55
CA SER A 58 12.01 7.01 19.24
C SER A 58 12.12 8.19 18.28
N ASN A 59 11.08 9.02 18.20
CA ASN A 59 11.08 10.23 17.37
C ASN A 59 12.17 11.21 17.80
N LEU A 60 12.29 11.49 19.10
CA LEU A 60 13.32 12.37 19.63
C LEU A 60 14.74 11.80 19.40
N LEU A 61 14.93 10.48 19.53
CA LEU A 61 16.20 9.81 19.24
C LEU A 61 16.56 9.87 17.77
N ASN A 62 15.58 9.74 16.86
CA ASN A 62 15.82 9.86 15.43
C ASN A 62 16.27 11.28 15.07
N GLN A 63 15.60 12.30 15.63
CA GLN A 63 15.98 13.71 15.46
C GLN A 63 17.37 13.99 16.03
N TYR A 64 17.64 13.54 17.26
CA TYR A 64 18.96 13.66 17.89
C TYR A 64 20.05 12.98 17.07
N ASN A 65 19.82 11.75 16.60
CA ASN A 65 20.81 11.00 15.82
C ASN A 65 21.12 11.69 14.49
N TYR A 66 20.08 12.22 13.82
CA TYR A 66 20.25 12.98 12.57
C TYR A 66 21.05 14.26 12.80
N LEU A 67 20.67 15.08 13.80
CA LEU A 67 21.40 16.31 14.14
C LEU A 67 22.84 16.01 14.60
N ASN A 68 23.05 14.94 15.37
CA ASN A 68 24.37 14.52 15.82
C ASN A 68 25.25 14.09 14.63
N SER A 69 24.67 13.40 13.63
CA SER A 69 25.37 13.10 12.38
C SER A 69 25.77 14.37 11.63
N LEU A 70 24.87 15.36 11.51
CA LEU A 70 25.18 16.65 10.86
C LEU A 70 26.28 17.42 11.60
N VAL A 71 26.25 17.46 12.93
CA VAL A 71 27.31 18.10 13.75
C VAL A 71 28.66 17.42 13.54
N ASN A 72 28.69 16.08 13.44
CA ASN A 72 29.92 15.34 13.14
C ASN A 72 30.43 15.62 11.72
N LEU A 73 29.54 15.69 10.72
CA LEU A 73 29.89 16.06 9.34
C LEU A 73 30.42 17.50 9.28
N ALA A 74 29.77 18.45 9.95
CA ALA A 74 30.20 19.85 10.05
C ALA A 74 31.57 20.01 10.72
N SER A 75 31.98 19.03 11.53
CA SER A 75 33.29 19.01 12.20
C SER A 75 34.37 18.24 11.41
N THR A 76 34.02 17.74 10.22
CA THR A 76 34.90 16.90 9.41
C THR A 76 35.19 17.60 8.07
N PRO A 77 36.38 18.21 7.89
CA PRO A 77 36.70 18.96 6.67
C PRO A 77 36.49 18.16 5.38
N SER A 78 36.89 16.90 5.31
CA SER A 78 36.68 16.07 4.12
C SER A 78 35.20 15.85 3.78
N ALA A 79 34.32 15.81 4.78
CA ALA A 79 32.88 15.69 4.57
C ALA A 79 32.29 16.99 4.00
N ILE A 80 32.77 18.14 4.47
CA ILE A 80 32.38 19.45 3.93
C ILE A 80 32.85 19.58 2.47
N THR A 81 34.10 19.20 2.17
CA THR A 81 34.58 19.18 0.77
C THR A 81 33.71 18.27 -0.08
N GLY A 82 33.37 17.07 0.40
CA GLY A 82 32.46 16.16 -0.31
C GLY A 82 31.07 16.77 -0.58
N ALA A 83 30.51 17.50 0.38
CA ALA A 83 29.24 18.20 0.19
C ALA A 83 29.33 19.34 -0.84
N ILE A 84 30.44 20.09 -0.86
CA ILE A 84 30.72 21.10 -1.89
C ILE A 84 30.82 20.45 -3.28
N ASP A 85 31.52 19.33 -3.40
CA ASP A 85 31.68 18.59 -4.65
C ASP A 85 30.33 18.04 -5.13
N ASN A 86 29.51 17.52 -4.21
CA ASN A 86 28.16 17.04 -4.52
C ASN A 86 27.26 18.16 -5.03
N LEU A 87 27.23 19.32 -4.36
CA LEU A 87 26.48 20.49 -4.81
C LEU A 87 26.95 20.98 -6.18
N SER A 88 28.26 20.94 -6.45
CA SER A 88 28.82 21.37 -7.73
C SER A 88 28.49 20.38 -8.85
N SER A 89 28.62 19.08 -8.60
CA SER A 89 28.24 18.01 -9.54
C SER A 89 26.75 18.04 -9.86
N SER A 90 25.91 18.22 -8.84
CA SER A 90 24.46 18.34 -9.01
C SER A 90 24.07 19.57 -9.82
N ALA A 91 24.73 20.71 -9.60
CA ALA A 91 24.52 21.92 -10.38
C ALA A 91 24.87 21.71 -11.86
N ILE A 92 26.07 21.17 -12.14
CA ILE A 92 26.51 20.79 -13.50
C ILE A 92 25.51 19.83 -14.15
N ASN A 93 25.01 18.84 -13.40
CA ASN A 93 24.04 17.90 -13.93
C ASN A 93 22.73 18.60 -14.29
N LEU A 94 22.20 19.48 -13.43
CA LEU A 94 20.98 20.24 -13.70
C LEU A 94 21.12 21.14 -14.94
N THR A 95 22.28 21.77 -15.14
CA THR A 95 22.49 22.75 -16.21
C THR A 95 22.93 22.17 -17.54
N SER A 96 23.76 21.11 -17.53
CA SER A 96 24.49 20.63 -18.71
C SER A 96 24.22 19.18 -19.10
N ALA A 97 23.64 18.36 -18.23
CA ALA A 97 23.26 16.99 -18.57
C ALA A 97 21.85 16.94 -19.21
N THR A 98 21.56 15.81 -19.88
CA THR A 98 20.27 15.57 -20.54
C THR A 98 19.51 14.43 -19.86
N THR A 99 19.93 13.18 -20.09
CA THR A 99 19.23 11.97 -19.61
C THR A 99 19.14 11.88 -18.09
N THR A 100 20.15 12.36 -17.37
CA THR A 100 20.25 12.29 -15.90
C THR A 100 19.84 13.58 -15.20
N SER A 101 19.48 14.64 -15.95
CA SER A 101 19.14 15.95 -15.40
C SER A 101 17.64 16.05 -15.13
N PRO A 102 17.19 16.17 -13.86
CA PRO A 102 15.78 16.42 -13.55
C PRO A 102 15.23 17.67 -14.24
N ALA A 103 16.02 18.74 -14.34
CA ALA A 103 15.59 19.96 -15.00
C ALA A 103 15.33 19.74 -16.50
N TYR A 104 16.25 19.05 -17.19
CA TYR A 104 16.07 18.68 -18.59
C TYR A 104 14.85 17.75 -18.77
N GLN A 105 14.72 16.72 -17.93
CA GLN A 105 13.61 15.76 -18.02
C GLN A 105 12.26 16.45 -17.78
N ALA A 106 12.18 17.43 -16.88
CA ALA A 106 10.96 18.22 -16.67
C ALA A 106 10.58 19.03 -17.92
N VAL A 107 11.55 19.71 -18.54
CA VAL A 107 11.32 20.42 -19.82
C VAL A 107 10.88 19.43 -20.90
N ALA A 108 11.61 18.33 -21.06
CA ALA A 108 11.28 17.30 -22.05
C ALA A 108 9.88 16.73 -21.82
N LEU A 109 9.48 16.47 -20.57
CA LEU A 109 8.17 15.92 -20.24
C LEU A 109 7.04 16.88 -20.63
N ALA A 110 7.19 18.18 -20.38
CA ALA A 110 6.22 19.18 -20.81
C ALA A 110 6.08 19.25 -22.33
N LEU A 111 7.19 19.20 -23.07
CA LEU A 111 7.19 19.15 -24.54
C LEU A 111 6.51 17.87 -25.06
N ASN A 112 6.89 16.73 -24.49
CA ASN A 112 6.39 15.42 -24.87
C ASN A 112 4.89 15.29 -24.58
N ALA A 113 4.41 15.83 -23.46
CA ALA A 113 2.98 15.84 -23.14
C ALA A 113 2.19 16.72 -24.12
N ALA A 114 2.69 17.90 -24.49
CA ALA A 114 2.01 18.76 -25.47
C ALA A 114 1.95 18.13 -26.87
N VAL A 115 3.05 17.54 -27.32
CA VAL A 115 3.14 16.81 -28.60
C VAL A 115 2.27 15.56 -28.58
N GLY A 116 2.36 14.76 -27.51
CA GLY A 116 1.56 13.55 -27.31
C GLY A 116 0.08 13.86 -27.28
N MET A 117 -0.33 14.95 -26.62
CA MET A 117 -1.73 15.36 -26.59
C MET A 117 -2.27 15.65 -27.98
N TRP A 118 -1.52 16.35 -28.82
CA TRP A 118 -1.89 16.53 -30.21
C TRP A 118 -1.98 15.21 -30.96
N GLN A 119 -1.01 14.29 -30.79
CA GLN A 119 -1.03 12.98 -31.46
C GLN A 119 -2.25 12.12 -31.09
N VAL A 120 -2.67 12.19 -29.83
CA VAL A 120 -3.81 11.42 -29.34
C VAL A 120 -5.15 11.94 -29.87
N ILE A 121 -5.31 13.26 -30.00
CA ILE A 121 -6.62 13.86 -30.31
C ILE A 121 -6.78 14.35 -31.76
N ALA A 122 -5.69 14.55 -32.50
CA ALA A 122 -5.71 15.23 -33.80
C ALA A 122 -6.72 14.65 -34.79
N PHE A 123 -6.83 13.32 -34.87
CA PHE A 123 -7.72 12.66 -35.81
C PHE A 123 -9.22 12.95 -35.57
N GLY A 124 -9.58 13.36 -34.34
CA GLY A 124 -10.95 13.73 -34.01
C GLY A 124 -11.29 15.19 -34.28
N ILE A 125 -10.28 16.02 -34.58
CA ILE A 125 -10.43 17.45 -34.82
C ILE A 125 -10.59 17.71 -36.32
N SER A 126 -11.72 18.29 -36.69
CA SER A 126 -11.97 18.70 -38.08
C SER A 126 -11.33 20.06 -38.37
N CYS A 127 -10.85 20.24 -39.61
CA CYS A 127 -10.30 21.51 -40.07
C CYS A 127 -10.67 21.82 -41.53
N GLY A 128 -10.64 23.09 -41.93
CA GLY A 128 -10.94 23.49 -43.29
C GLY A 128 -11.12 25.00 -43.50
N PRO A 129 -11.47 25.42 -44.72
CA PRO A 129 -11.64 26.84 -45.05
C PRO A 129 -12.98 27.45 -44.60
N GLY A 130 -13.94 26.64 -44.16
CA GLY A 130 -15.28 27.10 -43.78
C GLY A 130 -16.35 26.95 -44.87
N PRO A 131 -17.61 27.33 -44.59
CA PRO A 131 -18.70 27.24 -45.55
C PRO A 131 -18.56 28.27 -46.67
N ASN A 132 -19.10 27.96 -47.85
CA ASN A 132 -19.15 28.81 -49.04
C ASN A 132 -17.77 29.23 -49.60
N LEU A 133 -17.43 28.74 -50.80
CA LEU A 133 -16.19 29.11 -51.50
C LEU A 133 -16.25 30.58 -52.00
N GLY A 134 -15.79 31.53 -51.18
CA GLY A 134 -15.64 32.96 -51.50
C GLY A 134 -14.31 33.56 -51.01
N PRO A 135 -14.03 34.86 -51.17
CA PRO A 135 -12.75 35.48 -50.81
C PRO A 135 -12.28 35.19 -49.36
N GLU A 136 -13.22 35.14 -48.42
CA GLU A 136 -13.00 34.79 -46.99
C GLU A 136 -12.40 33.38 -46.80
N HIS A 137 -12.60 32.46 -47.75
CA HIS A 137 -12.02 31.12 -47.70
C HIS A 137 -10.48 31.14 -47.78
N LEU A 138 -9.90 32.14 -48.44
CA LEU A 138 -8.44 32.30 -48.57
C LEU A 138 -7.84 32.85 -47.28
N GLU A 139 -8.58 33.67 -46.55
CA GLU A 139 -8.19 34.17 -45.23
C GLU A 139 -8.13 33.04 -44.19
N ASN A 140 -9.04 32.06 -44.32
CA ASN A 140 -9.02 30.81 -43.54
C ASN A 140 -7.99 29.78 -44.04
N GLY A 141 -7.15 30.14 -45.02
CA GLY A 141 -6.04 29.31 -45.52
C GLY A 141 -6.40 28.38 -46.69
N GLY A 142 -7.66 28.32 -47.12
CA GLY A 142 -8.13 27.45 -48.21
C GLY A 142 -8.09 25.95 -47.86
N VAL A 143 -8.34 25.10 -48.86
CA VAL A 143 -8.22 23.64 -48.68
C VAL A 143 -6.75 23.24 -48.72
N ARG A 144 -6.26 22.57 -47.67
CA ARG A 144 -4.86 22.15 -47.54
C ARG A 144 -4.71 20.74 -47.01
N SER A 145 -3.64 20.07 -47.41
CA SER A 145 -3.19 18.81 -46.81
C SER A 145 -1.81 19.00 -46.19
N PHE A 146 -1.62 18.53 -44.97
CA PHE A 146 -0.40 18.65 -44.19
C PHE A 146 0.22 17.28 -43.96
N ASP A 147 1.44 17.09 -44.45
CA ASP A 147 2.16 15.83 -44.31
C ASP A 147 2.78 15.70 -42.90
N ASN A 148 3.18 14.49 -42.53
CA ASN A 148 3.80 14.15 -41.24
C ASN A 148 2.91 14.50 -40.02
N THR A 149 1.59 14.32 -40.16
CA THR A 149 0.61 14.59 -39.09
C THR A 149 -0.14 13.32 -38.70
N PRO A 150 -0.49 13.14 -37.41
CA PRO A 150 -1.22 11.95 -36.95
C PRO A 150 -2.70 12.09 -37.30
N ASN A 151 -3.24 11.16 -38.08
CA ASN A 151 -4.65 11.19 -38.49
C ASN A 151 -5.23 9.79 -38.72
N TYR A 152 -6.56 9.70 -38.79
CA TYR A 152 -7.32 8.49 -39.09
C TYR A 152 -8.19 8.70 -40.33
N SER A 153 -8.10 7.79 -41.29
CA SER A 153 -8.91 7.81 -42.50
C SER A 153 -10.08 6.85 -42.36
N TYR A 154 -11.28 7.40 -42.15
CA TYR A 154 -12.52 6.63 -42.11
C TYR A 154 -12.84 5.92 -43.44
N ASN A 155 -12.31 6.44 -44.56
CA ASN A 155 -12.49 5.82 -45.87
C ASN A 155 -11.72 4.51 -46.01
N THR A 156 -10.53 4.42 -45.40
CA THR A 156 -9.66 3.23 -45.47
C THR A 156 -9.73 2.38 -44.21
N GLY A 157 -10.33 2.88 -43.14
CA GLY A 157 -10.38 2.22 -41.83
C GLY A 157 -9.02 2.13 -41.14
N SER A 158 -8.05 2.99 -41.51
CA SER A 158 -6.66 2.93 -41.05
C SER A 158 -6.13 4.32 -40.71
N GLY A 159 -5.08 4.38 -39.90
CA GLY A 159 -4.36 5.64 -39.71
C GLY A 159 -3.64 6.10 -40.98
N THR A 160 -3.26 7.37 -40.99
CA THR A 160 -2.53 8.03 -42.07
C THR A 160 -1.62 9.11 -41.50
N THR A 161 -0.57 9.45 -42.24
CA THR A 161 0.40 10.51 -41.91
C THR A 161 0.07 11.87 -42.53
N THR A 162 -1.13 12.01 -43.12
CA THR A 162 -1.57 13.25 -43.78
C THR A 162 -2.93 13.69 -43.27
N THR A 163 -3.02 14.95 -42.84
CA THR A 163 -4.29 15.58 -42.44
C THR A 163 -4.74 16.52 -43.54
N THR A 164 -5.96 16.34 -44.02
CA THR A 164 -6.55 17.22 -45.03
C THR A 164 -7.59 18.11 -44.39
N CYS A 165 -7.31 19.41 -44.37
CA CYS A 165 -8.23 20.44 -43.94
C CYS A 165 -9.11 20.87 -45.11
N ASN A 166 -10.23 20.18 -45.27
CA ASN A 166 -11.22 20.40 -46.32
C ASN A 166 -12.65 20.54 -45.81
N GLY A 167 -12.87 20.63 -44.49
CA GLY A 167 -14.18 20.82 -43.91
C GLY A 167 -14.85 22.14 -44.36
N ALA A 168 -16.14 22.05 -44.68
CA ALA A 168 -16.99 23.17 -45.10
C ALA A 168 -17.92 23.66 -43.97
N SER A 169 -17.67 23.23 -42.73
CA SER A 169 -18.41 23.67 -41.54
C SER A 169 -17.88 25.02 -41.01
N ASN A 170 -18.65 25.72 -40.17
CA ASN A 170 -18.25 27.01 -39.59
C ASN A 170 -16.87 26.94 -38.91
N VAL A 171 -15.99 27.88 -39.24
CA VAL A 171 -14.66 28.04 -38.63
C VAL A 171 -14.71 28.95 -37.40
N GLY A 172 -13.74 28.77 -36.49
CA GLY A 172 -13.55 29.64 -35.32
C GLY A 172 -14.02 28.99 -34.02
N PRO A 173 -14.18 29.77 -32.92
CA PRO A 173 -14.51 29.24 -31.60
C PRO A 173 -15.71 28.29 -31.58
N ASN A 174 -15.52 27.06 -31.10
CA ASN A 174 -16.53 25.98 -31.08
C ASN A 174 -16.95 25.44 -32.46
N GLY A 175 -16.25 25.83 -33.53
CA GLY A 175 -16.39 25.33 -34.89
C GLY A 175 -15.29 24.36 -35.28
N ILE A 176 -15.05 24.20 -36.59
CA ILE A 176 -13.85 23.50 -37.06
C ILE A 176 -12.63 24.43 -37.01
N LEU A 177 -11.43 23.86 -36.94
CA LEU A 177 -10.22 24.65 -37.00
C LEU A 177 -10.04 25.22 -38.42
N SER A 178 -9.73 26.51 -38.57
CA SER A 178 -9.41 27.03 -39.90
C SER A 178 -8.10 26.40 -40.41
N SER A 179 -7.93 26.27 -41.72
CA SER A 179 -6.66 25.76 -42.27
C SER A 179 -5.47 26.66 -41.93
N SER A 180 -5.71 27.97 -41.69
CA SER A 180 -4.69 28.91 -41.21
C SER A 180 -4.28 28.65 -39.76
N GLU A 181 -5.23 28.44 -38.84
CA GLU A 181 -4.92 28.08 -37.45
C GLU A 181 -4.31 26.68 -37.35
N TYR A 182 -4.76 25.73 -38.17
CA TYR A 182 -4.11 24.42 -38.29
C TYR A 182 -2.66 24.56 -38.76
N GLN A 183 -2.36 25.45 -39.71
CA GLN A 183 -0.98 25.71 -40.14
C GLN A 183 -0.12 26.24 -38.98
N VAL A 184 -0.63 27.13 -38.13
CA VAL A 184 0.09 27.64 -36.94
C VAL A 184 0.42 26.49 -36.00
N LEU A 185 -0.58 25.68 -35.65
CA LEU A 185 -0.41 24.51 -34.78
C LEU A 185 0.57 23.52 -35.40
N ASN A 186 0.39 23.16 -36.67
CA ASN A 186 1.25 22.20 -37.36
C ASN A 186 2.69 22.71 -37.45
N THR A 187 2.92 24.01 -37.68
CA THR A 187 4.28 24.55 -37.66
C THR A 187 4.93 24.38 -36.28
N ALA A 188 4.22 24.66 -35.20
CA ALA A 188 4.74 24.45 -33.85
C ALA A 188 5.03 22.97 -33.57
N TYR A 189 4.09 22.09 -33.93
CA TYR A 189 4.24 20.64 -33.80
C TYR A 189 5.44 20.10 -34.60
N GLN A 190 5.57 20.45 -35.88
CA GLN A 190 6.69 20.01 -36.72
C GLN A 190 8.03 20.56 -36.23
N THR A 191 8.04 21.76 -35.63
CA THR A 191 9.25 22.35 -35.04
C THR A 191 9.74 21.51 -33.86
N ILE A 192 8.84 21.15 -32.93
CA ILE A 192 9.20 20.30 -31.80
C ILE A 192 9.59 18.90 -32.27
N GLN A 193 8.84 18.31 -33.21
CA GLN A 193 9.15 16.98 -33.73
C GLN A 193 10.51 16.92 -34.43
N THR A 194 10.84 17.94 -35.22
CA THR A 194 12.16 18.05 -35.85
C THR A 194 13.24 18.11 -34.77
N ALA A 195 13.06 18.91 -33.71
CA ALA A 195 14.01 19.04 -32.62
C ALA A 195 14.22 17.74 -31.83
N LEU A 196 13.14 17.03 -31.51
CA LEU A 196 13.19 15.75 -30.78
C LEU A 196 13.78 14.62 -31.62
N ASN A 197 13.62 14.65 -32.94
CA ASN A 197 14.18 13.66 -33.83
C ASN A 197 15.72 13.78 -33.91
N GLN A 198 16.42 12.76 -33.42
CA GLN A 198 17.89 12.75 -33.40
C GLN A 198 18.53 12.87 -34.78
N ASN A 199 17.88 12.36 -35.84
CA ASN A 199 18.42 12.40 -37.20
C ASN A 199 18.16 13.72 -37.93
N GLN A 200 17.19 14.52 -37.47
CA GLN A 200 16.80 15.77 -38.11
C GLN A 200 17.31 16.99 -37.33
N GLY A 201 16.90 17.14 -36.07
CA GLY A 201 17.25 18.27 -35.21
C GLY A 201 18.34 17.97 -34.18
N GLY A 202 18.82 16.72 -34.11
CA GLY A 202 19.92 16.31 -33.24
C GLY A 202 19.54 16.13 -31.76
N GLY A 203 18.25 16.00 -31.46
CA GLY A 203 17.69 15.95 -30.11
C GLY A 203 17.68 17.32 -29.43
N MET A 204 16.82 17.51 -28.43
CA MET A 204 16.86 18.72 -27.59
C MET A 204 18.22 18.78 -26.87
N PRO A 205 19.02 19.87 -27.05
CA PRO A 205 20.30 20.02 -26.39
C PRO A 205 20.12 20.24 -24.88
N ALA A 206 21.22 20.16 -24.12
CA ALA A 206 21.22 20.55 -22.71
C ALA A 206 20.71 21.98 -22.51
N LEU A 207 20.17 22.28 -21.32
CA LEU A 207 19.43 23.53 -21.07
C LEU A 207 20.31 24.80 -21.19
N ASN A 208 21.64 24.65 -21.07
CA ASN A 208 22.59 25.74 -21.26
C ASN A 208 23.10 25.87 -22.71
N SER A 209 22.50 25.18 -23.68
CA SER A 209 22.98 25.09 -25.05
C SER A 209 21.85 25.29 -26.07
N SER A 210 22.23 25.65 -27.29
CA SER A 210 21.33 25.90 -28.41
C SER A 210 21.96 25.39 -29.71
N LYS A 211 21.14 24.93 -30.65
CA LYS A 211 21.59 24.52 -32.00
C LYS A 211 20.72 25.16 -33.07
N ASN A 212 21.28 25.44 -34.25
CA ASN A 212 20.47 25.81 -35.40
C ASN A 212 19.83 24.56 -36.01
N MET A 213 18.58 24.68 -36.45
CA MET A 213 17.89 23.63 -37.19
C MET A 213 17.06 24.19 -38.35
N VAL A 214 16.71 23.33 -39.30
CA VAL A 214 15.81 23.65 -40.41
C VAL A 214 14.61 22.72 -40.36
N VAL A 215 13.43 23.30 -40.18
CA VAL A 215 12.16 22.59 -40.19
C VAL A 215 11.64 22.55 -41.62
N ASN A 216 11.46 21.35 -42.17
CA ASN A 216 10.91 21.14 -43.51
C ASN A 216 9.46 20.68 -43.39
N ILE A 217 8.52 21.47 -43.88
CA ILE A 217 7.09 21.14 -43.87
C ILE A 217 6.62 20.98 -45.31
N ASN A 218 6.22 19.77 -45.66
CA ASN A 218 5.55 19.49 -46.91
C ASN A 218 4.04 19.60 -46.72
N GLN A 219 3.38 20.29 -47.64
CA GLN A 219 1.94 20.44 -47.65
C GLN A 219 1.44 20.61 -49.08
N THR A 220 0.15 20.45 -49.29
CA THR A 220 -0.50 20.69 -50.58
C THR A 220 -1.60 21.71 -50.41
N PHE A 221 -1.69 22.68 -51.34
CA PHE A 221 -2.82 23.58 -51.46
C PHE A 221 -3.71 23.16 -52.62
N THR A 222 -5.01 23.05 -52.39
CA THR A 222 -5.97 22.68 -53.42
C THR A 222 -6.60 23.93 -54.03
N LYS A 223 -6.26 24.20 -55.29
CA LYS A 223 -6.84 25.31 -56.06
C LYS A 223 -8.19 24.90 -56.65
N ASN A 224 -9.18 25.76 -56.50
CA ASN A 224 -10.52 25.61 -57.07
C ASN A 224 -11.16 24.24 -56.76
N PRO A 225 -11.42 23.90 -55.48
CA PRO A 225 -12.18 22.70 -55.15
C PRO A 225 -13.53 22.73 -55.88
N THR A 226 -13.91 21.61 -56.49
CA THR A 226 -14.99 21.58 -57.48
C THR A 226 -16.30 21.01 -56.95
N THR A 227 -16.25 20.29 -55.83
CA THR A 227 -17.39 19.53 -55.32
C THR A 227 -17.44 19.55 -53.80
N GLU A 228 -18.60 19.87 -53.25
CA GLU A 228 -18.92 19.74 -51.83
C GLU A 228 -19.70 18.43 -51.62
N TYR A 229 -19.27 17.63 -50.65
CA TYR A 229 -19.90 16.39 -50.25
C TYR A 229 -20.30 16.46 -48.78
N THR A 230 -21.33 15.70 -48.40
CA THR A 230 -21.67 15.48 -46.99
C THR A 230 -20.92 14.25 -46.48
N TYR A 231 -20.35 14.32 -45.27
CA TYR A 231 -19.67 13.17 -44.67
C TYR A 231 -20.64 11.97 -44.51
N PRO A 232 -20.17 10.72 -44.67
CA PRO A 232 -21.03 9.53 -44.57
C PRO A 232 -21.76 9.36 -43.24
N ASP A 233 -21.24 9.94 -42.16
CA ASP A 233 -21.81 9.94 -40.81
C ASP A 233 -22.82 11.08 -40.58
N GLY A 234 -23.03 11.94 -41.58
CA GLY A 234 -23.93 13.09 -41.50
C GLY A 234 -23.35 14.31 -40.76
N ASN A 235 -22.09 14.27 -40.31
CA ASN A 235 -21.48 15.32 -39.48
C ASN A 235 -20.85 16.45 -40.31
N GLY A 236 -21.64 17.04 -41.20
CA GLY A 236 -21.26 18.23 -41.97
C GLY A 236 -20.73 17.93 -43.37
N ASN A 237 -20.16 18.96 -44.00
CA ASN A 237 -19.75 18.92 -45.41
C ASN A 237 -18.24 19.08 -45.56
N TYR A 238 -17.70 18.63 -46.69
CA TYR A 238 -16.30 18.77 -47.05
C TYR A 238 -16.10 19.03 -48.55
N TYR A 239 -15.02 19.71 -48.89
CA TYR A 239 -14.63 19.99 -50.26
C TYR A 239 -13.71 18.92 -50.84
N SER A 240 -13.84 18.69 -52.14
CA SER A 240 -13.03 17.76 -52.91
C SER A 240 -12.86 18.23 -54.36
N GLY A 241 -11.99 17.54 -55.11
CA GLY A 241 -11.62 17.92 -56.46
C GLY A 241 -10.68 19.12 -56.50
N GLY A 242 -10.59 19.80 -57.64
CA GLY A 242 -9.62 20.88 -57.86
C GLY A 242 -8.22 20.39 -58.26
N SER A 243 -7.26 21.31 -58.30
CA SER A 243 -5.86 21.04 -58.68
C SER A 243 -4.93 21.22 -57.49
N SER A 244 -4.20 20.16 -57.14
CA SER A 244 -3.22 20.13 -56.06
C SER A 244 -1.92 20.84 -56.43
N ILE A 245 -1.48 21.77 -55.58
CA ILE A 245 -0.22 22.49 -55.70
C ILE A 245 0.67 22.10 -54.50
N PRO A 246 1.78 21.38 -54.72
CA PRO A 246 2.71 21.07 -53.64
C PRO A 246 3.43 22.33 -53.18
N ILE A 247 3.56 22.50 -51.86
CA ILE A 247 4.25 23.60 -51.20
C ILE A 247 5.23 22.98 -50.20
N GLN A 248 6.48 23.40 -50.27
CA GLN A 248 7.50 23.06 -49.28
C GLN A 248 7.91 24.34 -48.53
N LEU A 249 7.66 24.36 -47.22
CA LEU A 249 8.15 25.41 -46.34
C LEU A 249 9.49 24.96 -45.74
N LYS A 250 10.48 25.86 -45.76
CA LYS A 250 11.76 25.69 -45.09
C LYS A 250 11.93 26.80 -44.07
N ILE A 251 11.85 26.46 -42.80
CA ILE A 251 11.87 27.42 -41.69
C ILE A 251 13.19 27.24 -40.94
N SER A 252 14.01 28.30 -40.91
CA SER A 252 15.18 28.35 -40.03
C SER A 252 14.72 28.62 -38.60
N SER A 253 15.13 27.79 -37.65
CA SER A 253 14.75 27.89 -36.24
C SER A 253 15.95 27.57 -35.34
N VAL A 254 15.84 27.96 -34.07
CA VAL A 254 16.77 27.55 -33.01
C VAL A 254 16.15 26.37 -32.24
N ASN A 255 16.96 25.36 -31.96
CA ASN A 255 16.66 24.23 -31.10
C ASN A 255 17.27 24.53 -29.73
N ASP A 256 16.46 25.11 -28.85
CA ASP A 256 16.74 25.34 -27.43
C ASP A 256 15.44 25.17 -26.62
N ALA A 257 15.58 25.02 -25.30
CA ALA A 257 14.43 24.77 -24.42
C ALA A 257 13.40 25.91 -24.43
N GLU A 258 13.83 27.17 -24.53
CA GLU A 258 12.97 28.35 -24.49
C GLU A 258 12.04 28.39 -25.71
N ASN A 259 12.61 28.29 -26.91
CA ASN A 259 11.84 28.26 -28.15
C ASN A 259 10.91 27.04 -28.20
N LEU A 260 11.39 25.86 -27.80
CA LEU A 260 10.56 24.65 -27.83
C LEU A 260 9.37 24.73 -26.86
N LEU A 261 9.56 25.26 -25.65
CA LEU A 261 8.46 25.48 -24.71
C LEU A 261 7.45 26.50 -25.25
N GLN A 262 7.92 27.51 -25.98
CA GLN A 262 7.04 28.46 -26.67
C GLN A 262 6.23 27.78 -27.80
N GLN A 263 6.82 26.84 -28.54
CA GLN A 263 6.10 26.05 -29.53
C GLN A 263 5.06 25.13 -28.85
N ALA A 264 5.40 24.48 -27.74
CA ALA A 264 4.46 23.67 -26.98
C ALA A 264 3.28 24.51 -26.47
N ALA A 265 3.55 25.70 -25.92
CA ALA A 265 2.51 26.65 -25.52
C ALA A 265 1.63 27.05 -26.71
N THR A 266 2.21 27.24 -27.90
CA THR A 266 1.46 27.57 -29.12
C THR A 266 0.47 26.47 -29.50
N ILE A 267 0.85 25.19 -29.43
CA ILE A 267 -0.04 24.05 -29.70
C ILE A 267 -1.25 24.10 -28.76
N ILE A 268 -1.00 24.21 -27.46
CA ILE A 268 -2.05 24.23 -26.44
C ILE A 268 -2.94 25.48 -26.57
N ASN A 269 -2.34 26.65 -26.84
CA ASN A 269 -3.07 27.91 -27.00
C ASN A 269 -4.02 27.89 -28.21
N VAL A 270 -3.60 27.35 -29.36
CA VAL A 270 -4.49 27.22 -30.52
C VAL A 270 -5.69 26.34 -30.18
N LEU A 271 -5.46 25.18 -29.56
CA LEU A 271 -6.52 24.23 -29.19
C LEU A 271 -7.50 24.80 -28.16
N THR A 272 -6.98 25.47 -27.13
CA THR A 272 -7.79 26.04 -26.04
C THR A 272 -8.54 27.29 -26.47
N THR A 273 -7.95 28.14 -27.32
CA THR A 273 -8.56 29.39 -27.78
C THR A 273 -9.60 29.15 -28.87
N GLN A 274 -9.28 28.30 -29.86
CA GLN A 274 -10.21 27.97 -30.93
C GLN A 274 -11.27 26.96 -30.48
N ASN A 275 -11.00 26.21 -29.40
CA ASN A 275 -11.90 25.21 -28.81
C ASN A 275 -12.65 24.39 -29.88
N PRO A 276 -11.94 23.75 -30.84
CA PRO A 276 -12.60 23.19 -31.99
C PRO A 276 -13.49 22.01 -31.60
N HIS A 277 -14.45 21.70 -32.46
CA HIS A 277 -15.29 20.53 -32.29
C HIS A 277 -14.49 19.23 -32.52
N VAL A 278 -14.68 18.27 -31.61
CA VAL A 278 -14.10 16.94 -31.65
C VAL A 278 -15.23 15.92 -31.84
N ASN A 279 -15.15 15.15 -32.92
CA ASN A 279 -15.97 13.95 -33.04
C ASN A 279 -15.51 12.96 -31.95
N GLY A 280 -16.40 12.22 -31.30
CA GLY A 280 -16.08 11.43 -30.10
C GLY A 280 -15.11 10.25 -30.28
N GLY A 281 -14.19 10.30 -31.25
CA GLY A 281 -13.08 9.39 -31.45
C GLY A 281 -13.51 7.97 -31.81
N GLY A 282 -14.77 7.75 -32.15
CA GLY A 282 -15.34 6.40 -32.27
C GLY A 282 -15.31 5.61 -30.94
N GLY A 283 -15.19 6.29 -29.79
CA GLY A 283 -15.00 5.66 -28.48
C GLY A 283 -13.55 5.57 -28.02
N ALA A 284 -12.57 5.97 -28.86
CA ALA A 284 -11.21 6.25 -28.41
C ALA A 284 -11.26 7.28 -27.27
N TRP A 285 -10.32 7.20 -26.32
CA TRP A 285 -10.25 8.02 -25.09
C TRP A 285 -11.25 7.64 -23.98
N GLY A 286 -12.09 6.62 -24.17
CA GLY A 286 -12.92 6.03 -23.11
C GLY A 286 -14.05 6.93 -22.58
N PHE A 287 -14.38 8.03 -23.27
CA PHE A 287 -15.52 8.91 -22.96
C PHE A 287 -16.85 8.43 -23.59
N GLY A 288 -16.97 7.15 -23.94
CA GLY A 288 -18.21 6.57 -24.47
C GLY A 288 -18.69 7.18 -25.79
N GLY A 289 -17.79 7.71 -26.62
CA GLY A 289 -18.14 8.36 -27.90
C GLY A 289 -18.70 9.78 -27.75
N LYS A 290 -18.54 10.41 -26.57
CA LYS A 290 -18.96 11.79 -26.31
C LYS A 290 -18.34 12.73 -27.35
N THR A 291 -19.21 13.42 -28.08
CA THR A 291 -18.86 14.43 -29.07
C THR A 291 -19.11 15.82 -28.46
N GLY A 292 -18.27 16.79 -28.76
CA GLY A 292 -18.32 18.12 -28.16
C GLY A 292 -17.09 18.94 -28.50
N ASN A 293 -16.83 20.03 -27.79
CA ASN A 293 -15.62 20.81 -28.02
C ASN A 293 -14.43 20.22 -27.26
N VAL A 294 -13.22 20.50 -27.76
CA VAL A 294 -11.94 20.09 -27.18
C VAL A 294 -11.86 20.36 -25.67
N MET A 295 -12.28 21.55 -25.21
CA MET A 295 -12.24 21.93 -23.79
C MET A 295 -13.30 21.25 -22.94
N ASP A 296 -14.43 20.84 -23.51
CA ASP A 296 -15.51 20.13 -22.79
C ASP A 296 -15.17 18.66 -22.52
N ILE A 297 -14.21 18.11 -23.28
CA ILE A 297 -13.78 16.72 -23.20
C ILE A 297 -12.42 16.62 -22.49
N PHE A 298 -11.48 17.49 -22.83
CA PHE A 298 -10.09 17.39 -22.35
C PHE A 298 -9.60 18.64 -21.61
N GLY A 299 -10.49 19.54 -21.20
CA GLY A 299 -10.12 20.80 -20.53
C GLY A 299 -9.19 20.61 -19.33
N ASP A 300 -9.46 19.61 -18.49
CA ASP A 300 -8.60 19.27 -17.34
C ASP A 300 -7.20 18.81 -17.78
N SER A 301 -7.11 17.99 -18.83
CA SER A 301 -5.83 17.56 -19.41
C SER A 301 -5.04 18.73 -19.99
N PHE A 302 -5.68 19.66 -20.70
CA PHE A 302 -5.01 20.87 -21.20
C PHE A 302 -4.56 21.79 -20.07
N ASN A 303 -5.36 21.94 -19.02
CA ASN A 303 -4.98 22.72 -17.86
C ASN A 303 -3.72 22.13 -17.20
N ALA A 304 -3.69 20.81 -17.01
CA ALA A 304 -2.53 20.11 -16.48
C ALA A 304 -1.28 20.32 -17.36
N ILE A 305 -1.39 20.13 -18.68
CA ILE A 305 -0.26 20.33 -19.62
C ILE A 305 0.18 21.79 -19.67
N ASN A 306 -0.74 22.75 -19.58
CA ASN A 306 -0.40 24.17 -19.50
C ASN A 306 0.39 24.50 -18.22
N GLU A 307 -0.01 23.95 -17.08
CA GLU A 307 0.76 24.08 -15.83
C GLU A 307 2.12 23.35 -15.91
N MET A 308 2.21 22.21 -16.60
CA MET A 308 3.50 21.56 -16.90
C MET A 308 4.43 22.50 -17.69
N ILE A 309 3.92 23.15 -18.75
CA ILE A 309 4.70 24.10 -19.57
C ILE A 309 5.16 25.29 -18.73
N LYS A 310 4.28 25.88 -17.92
CA LYS A 310 4.64 26.99 -17.02
C LYS A 310 5.70 26.60 -16.01
N ASN A 311 5.54 25.45 -15.36
CA ASN A 311 6.52 24.96 -14.39
C ASN A 311 7.85 24.61 -15.07
N ALA A 312 7.83 24.05 -16.28
CA ALA A 312 9.04 23.80 -17.07
C ALA A 312 9.76 25.10 -17.49
N GLN A 313 9.02 26.17 -17.82
CA GLN A 313 9.59 27.50 -18.07
C GLN A 313 10.26 28.05 -16.81
N ALA A 314 9.63 27.89 -15.63
CA ALA A 314 10.23 28.29 -14.36
C ALA A 314 11.48 27.46 -14.03
N VAL A 315 11.46 26.13 -14.29
CA VAL A 315 12.66 25.27 -14.18
C VAL A 315 13.79 25.80 -15.05
N LEU A 316 13.51 26.15 -16.30
CA LEU A 316 14.50 26.66 -17.24
C LEU A 316 15.11 27.97 -16.73
N GLU A 317 14.27 28.94 -16.35
CA GLU A 317 14.72 30.24 -15.83
C GLU A 317 15.62 30.07 -14.59
N LYS A 318 15.19 29.25 -13.63
CA LYS A 318 15.95 28.98 -12.40
C LYS A 318 17.26 28.25 -12.67
N THR A 319 17.27 27.33 -13.64
CA THR A 319 18.49 26.64 -14.07
C THR A 319 19.47 27.59 -14.74
N GLN A 320 18.99 28.54 -15.56
CA GLN A 320 19.83 29.59 -16.15
C GLN A 320 20.45 30.50 -15.06
N GLN A 321 19.67 30.86 -14.04
CA GLN A 321 20.16 31.62 -12.88
C GLN A 321 21.21 30.83 -12.07
N LEU A 322 20.99 29.52 -11.89
CA LEU A 322 21.96 28.64 -11.22
C LEU A 322 23.30 28.63 -11.97
N ASN A 323 23.28 28.46 -13.29
CA ASN A 323 24.48 28.47 -14.14
C ASN A 323 25.26 29.80 -14.02
N ALA A 324 24.57 30.94 -13.99
CA ALA A 324 25.23 32.25 -13.78
C ALA A 324 25.98 32.35 -12.44
N ASN A 325 25.54 31.58 -11.43
CA ASN A 325 26.11 31.53 -10.08
C ASN A 325 27.13 30.38 -9.88
N GLU A 326 27.38 29.54 -10.87
CA GLU A 326 28.35 28.43 -10.79
C GLU A 326 29.82 28.89 -10.92
N ASN A 327 30.07 30.10 -11.42
CA ASN A 327 31.43 30.61 -11.71
C ASN A 327 32.31 30.88 -10.48
N THR A 328 31.79 30.74 -9.26
CA THR A 328 32.57 30.78 -8.02
C THR A 328 32.67 29.38 -7.42
N GLN A 329 33.87 28.81 -7.45
CA GLN A 329 34.17 27.58 -6.72
C GLN A 329 34.10 27.87 -5.22
N ILE A 330 33.22 27.16 -4.51
CA ILE A 330 33.12 27.28 -3.05
C ILE A 330 34.36 26.61 -2.46
N THR A 331 35.12 27.33 -1.64
CA THR A 331 36.28 26.78 -0.94
C THR A 331 36.11 27.01 0.55
N GLN A 332 36.18 25.92 1.33
CA GLN A 332 36.23 26.05 2.78
C GLN A 332 37.65 26.44 3.25
N PRO A 333 37.81 27.08 4.43
CA PRO A 333 39.10 27.38 5.00
C PRO A 333 39.94 26.13 5.31
N ASP A 334 41.27 26.26 5.19
CA ASP A 334 42.21 25.22 5.65
C ASP A 334 42.04 24.96 7.15
N ASN A 335 41.88 23.70 7.54
CA ASN A 335 41.62 23.27 8.92
C ASN A 335 40.37 23.88 9.56
N PHE A 336 39.29 24.10 8.79
CA PHE A 336 38.01 24.54 9.34
C PHE A 336 37.56 23.65 10.50
N ASN A 337 37.24 24.28 11.63
CA ASN A 337 36.73 23.63 12.82
C ASN A 337 35.60 24.48 13.40
N PRO A 338 34.32 24.05 13.33
CA PRO A 338 33.19 24.88 13.74
C PRO A 338 33.16 25.18 15.26
N TYR A 339 33.99 24.51 16.06
CA TYR A 339 34.17 24.82 17.49
C TYR A 339 35.04 26.07 17.73
N THR A 340 35.84 26.50 16.75
CA THR A 340 36.80 27.62 16.90
C THR A 340 36.76 28.63 15.76
N SER A 341 36.47 28.18 14.54
CA SER A 341 36.41 28.97 13.33
C SER A 341 35.24 29.96 13.37
N LYS A 342 35.50 31.20 12.96
CA LYS A 342 34.47 32.24 12.79
C LYS A 342 34.06 32.43 11.33
N ASP A 343 34.93 32.02 10.40
CA ASP A 343 34.66 32.13 8.98
C ASP A 343 33.73 30.99 8.54
N THR A 344 32.49 31.37 8.22
CA THR A 344 31.42 30.47 7.77
C THR A 344 30.80 30.95 6.47
N GLN A 345 31.43 31.90 5.77
CA GLN A 345 30.89 32.48 4.54
C GLN A 345 30.67 31.41 3.46
N PHE A 346 31.61 30.46 3.33
CA PHE A 346 31.47 29.32 2.42
C PHE A 346 30.19 28.50 2.68
N ALA A 347 29.78 28.35 3.95
CA ALA A 347 28.56 27.61 4.30
C ALA A 347 27.30 28.37 3.91
N GLN A 348 27.33 29.71 3.92
CA GLN A 348 26.24 30.51 3.38
C GLN A 348 26.12 30.36 1.86
N GLU A 349 27.25 30.28 1.16
CA GLU A 349 27.28 30.02 -0.28
C GLU A 349 26.76 28.61 -0.60
N MET A 350 27.18 27.61 0.16
CA MET A 350 26.64 26.23 0.06
C MET A 350 25.12 26.23 0.27
N LEU A 351 24.63 26.92 1.30
CA LEU A 351 23.20 27.01 1.60
C LEU A 351 22.42 27.67 0.46
N ASN A 352 22.92 28.78 -0.10
CA ASN A 352 22.29 29.46 -1.21
C ASN A 352 22.22 28.56 -2.45
N ARG A 353 23.31 27.85 -2.76
CA ARG A 353 23.38 26.92 -3.89
C ARG A 353 22.45 25.72 -3.69
N ALA A 354 22.42 25.15 -2.49
CA ALA A 354 21.52 24.04 -2.16
C ALA A 354 20.04 24.47 -2.22
N ASN A 355 19.70 25.68 -1.77
CA ASN A 355 18.34 26.22 -1.87
C ASN A 355 17.90 26.42 -3.32
N ALA A 356 18.76 26.98 -4.16
CA ALA A 356 18.47 27.16 -5.59
C ALA A 356 18.23 25.80 -6.29
N GLN A 357 19.06 24.81 -6.02
CA GLN A 357 18.88 23.46 -6.56
C GLN A 357 17.61 22.78 -6.02
N ALA A 358 17.31 22.93 -4.73
CA ALA A 358 16.09 22.40 -4.13
C ALA A 358 14.82 23.03 -4.75
N GLU A 359 14.85 24.33 -5.09
CA GLU A 359 13.76 25.01 -5.79
C GLU A 359 13.57 24.44 -7.20
N ILE A 360 14.65 24.27 -7.97
CA ILE A 360 14.60 23.66 -9.31
C ILE A 360 14.04 22.23 -9.25
N LEU A 361 14.53 21.41 -8.32
CA LEU A 361 14.07 20.02 -8.14
C LEU A 361 12.60 19.97 -7.71
N SER A 362 12.16 20.90 -6.86
CA SER A 362 10.75 21.00 -6.46
C SER A 362 9.84 21.37 -7.63
N LEU A 363 10.26 22.31 -8.49
CA LEU A 363 9.50 22.67 -9.69
C LEU A 363 9.49 21.52 -10.70
N ALA A 364 10.61 20.82 -10.85
CA ALA A 364 10.70 19.63 -11.71
C ALA A 364 9.74 18.52 -11.23
N GLN A 365 9.65 18.29 -9.92
CA GLN A 365 8.66 17.37 -9.35
C GLN A 365 7.22 17.84 -9.64
N GLN A 366 6.93 19.15 -9.53
CA GLN A 366 5.60 19.67 -9.86
C GLN A 366 5.21 19.43 -11.33
N VAL A 367 6.16 19.38 -12.27
CA VAL A 367 5.86 18.98 -13.66
C VAL A 367 5.38 17.52 -13.72
N ALA A 368 6.02 16.61 -12.98
CA ALA A 368 5.57 15.22 -12.87
C ALA A 368 4.20 15.13 -12.18
N ASP A 369 4.00 15.86 -11.08
CA ASP A 369 2.74 15.86 -10.34
C ASP A 369 1.58 16.41 -11.19
N ASN A 370 1.83 17.45 -12.00
CA ASN A 370 0.87 17.97 -12.96
C ASN A 370 0.51 16.92 -14.01
N PHE A 371 1.47 16.14 -14.51
CA PHE A 371 1.17 15.04 -15.42
C PHE A 371 0.30 13.96 -14.75
N HIS A 372 0.61 13.57 -13.52
CA HIS A 372 -0.20 12.64 -12.72
C HIS A 372 -1.60 13.15 -12.39
N SER A 373 -1.82 14.46 -12.46
CA SER A 373 -3.15 15.04 -12.27
C SER A 373 -4.10 14.79 -13.45
N ILE A 374 -3.57 14.42 -14.63
CA ILE A 374 -4.38 14.09 -15.81
C ILE A 374 -5.22 12.84 -15.50
N GLN A 375 -6.54 12.99 -15.49
CA GLN A 375 -7.48 11.92 -15.17
C GLN A 375 -7.98 11.18 -16.41
N GLY A 376 -8.31 9.91 -16.25
CA GLY A 376 -8.97 9.08 -17.26
C GLY A 376 -8.00 8.39 -18.23
N PRO A 377 -8.53 7.66 -19.22
CA PRO A 377 -7.74 6.84 -20.14
C PRO A 377 -6.71 7.63 -20.96
N ILE A 378 -6.96 8.94 -21.13
CA ILE A 378 -6.08 9.84 -21.88
C ILE A 378 -4.65 9.87 -21.32
N GLN A 379 -4.47 9.72 -20.00
CA GLN A 379 -3.12 9.66 -19.41
C GLN A 379 -2.35 8.43 -19.93
N GLN A 380 -3.04 7.28 -20.01
CA GLN A 380 -2.47 6.05 -20.55
C GLN A 380 -2.20 6.20 -22.07
N ASP A 381 -3.13 6.79 -22.81
CA ASP A 381 -2.96 7.04 -24.25
C ASP A 381 -1.71 7.93 -24.51
N LEU A 382 -1.43 8.90 -23.63
CA LEU A 382 -0.23 9.75 -23.69
C LEU A 382 1.07 8.99 -23.39
N GLU A 383 1.02 7.95 -22.55
CA GLU A 383 2.18 7.13 -22.19
C GLU A 383 2.47 6.01 -23.19
N GLU A 384 1.51 5.67 -24.05
CA GLU A 384 1.63 4.61 -25.04
C GLU A 384 2.16 5.10 -26.39
N CYS A 385 2.80 4.19 -27.13
CA CYS A 385 3.16 4.44 -28.52
C CYS A 385 2.90 3.22 -29.40
N THR A 386 1.84 3.29 -30.20
CA THR A 386 1.47 2.23 -31.16
C THR A 386 2.28 2.29 -32.46
N ALA A 387 3.02 3.38 -32.70
CA ALA A 387 3.91 3.54 -33.84
C ALA A 387 5.22 2.73 -33.75
N GLY A 388 5.50 2.10 -32.60
CA GLY A 388 6.69 1.28 -32.34
C GLY A 388 7.92 2.05 -31.85
N SER A 389 8.06 3.33 -32.20
CA SER A 389 9.09 4.23 -31.67
C SER A 389 8.58 5.66 -31.60
N ALA A 390 8.84 6.35 -30.49
CA ALA A 390 8.49 7.76 -30.36
C ALA A 390 9.39 8.67 -31.24
N GLY A 391 8.86 9.82 -31.66
CA GLY A 391 9.50 10.75 -32.59
C GLY A 391 9.43 10.35 -34.08
N VAL A 392 8.70 9.28 -34.41
CA VAL A 392 8.39 8.85 -35.78
C VAL A 392 6.87 8.80 -35.95
N ILE A 393 6.37 9.48 -36.99
CA ILE A 393 4.95 9.47 -37.35
C ILE A 393 4.72 8.43 -38.43
N ASN A 394 3.81 7.51 -38.18
CA ASN A 394 3.35 6.51 -39.14
C ASN A 394 1.84 6.27 -38.97
N ASP A 395 1.30 5.36 -39.77
CA ASP A 395 -0.14 5.06 -39.81
C ASP A 395 -0.68 4.43 -38.50
N ASN A 396 0.18 4.13 -37.53
CA ASN A 396 -0.23 3.68 -36.20
C ASN A 396 -0.09 4.76 -35.14
N THR A 397 0.36 5.99 -35.44
CA THR A 397 0.55 7.03 -34.41
C THR A 397 -0.76 7.64 -33.90
N TYR A 398 -1.83 7.61 -34.69
CA TYR A 398 -3.10 8.21 -34.27
C TYR A 398 -3.60 7.60 -32.95
N GLY A 399 -4.09 8.44 -32.04
CA GLY A 399 -4.66 7.97 -30.77
C GLY A 399 -3.65 7.53 -29.72
N SER A 400 -2.33 7.65 -29.95
CA SER A 400 -1.30 7.40 -28.94
C SER A 400 -0.22 8.48 -28.89
N GLY A 401 0.29 8.75 -27.69
CA GLY A 401 1.31 9.75 -27.39
C GLY A 401 2.72 9.24 -27.65
N CYS A 402 3.05 8.97 -28.92
CA CYS A 402 4.38 8.60 -29.41
C CYS A 402 5.46 9.70 -29.26
N ALA A 403 5.68 10.14 -28.01
CA ALA A 403 6.56 11.23 -27.62
C ALA A 403 7.43 10.90 -26.39
N PHE A 404 7.63 9.63 -26.01
CA PHE A 404 8.48 9.22 -24.86
C PHE A 404 8.01 9.73 -23.48
N VAL A 405 6.71 10.00 -23.29
CA VAL A 405 6.18 10.55 -22.04
C VAL A 405 6.53 9.65 -20.85
N LYS A 406 6.30 8.34 -20.98
CA LYS A 406 6.53 7.36 -19.92
C LYS A 406 8.01 7.24 -19.53
N GLU A 407 8.90 7.13 -20.50
CA GLU A 407 10.34 7.03 -20.25
C GLU A 407 10.89 8.31 -19.61
N THR A 408 10.41 9.47 -20.08
CA THR A 408 10.80 10.78 -19.55
C THR A 408 10.30 10.98 -18.12
N LEU A 409 9.05 10.61 -17.83
CA LEU A 409 8.46 10.68 -16.49
C LEU A 409 9.22 9.81 -15.49
N ASN A 410 9.48 8.54 -15.83
CA ASN A 410 10.26 7.64 -14.97
C ASN A 410 11.67 8.17 -14.71
N SER A 411 12.33 8.71 -15.74
CA SER A 411 13.66 9.32 -15.58
C SER A 411 13.61 10.54 -14.68
N LEU A 412 12.61 11.42 -14.86
CA LEU A 412 12.41 12.61 -14.04
C LEU A 412 12.25 12.24 -12.55
N GLU A 413 11.35 11.34 -12.22
CA GLU A 413 11.07 10.94 -10.84
C GLU A 413 12.30 10.29 -10.17
N GLN A 414 12.96 9.38 -10.88
CA GLN A 414 14.15 8.68 -10.38
C GLN A 414 15.27 9.68 -10.03
N HIS A 415 15.59 10.59 -10.95
CA HIS A 415 16.69 11.52 -10.75
C HIS A 415 16.32 12.64 -9.78
N THR A 416 15.06 13.08 -9.74
CA THR A 416 14.60 14.06 -8.75
C THR A 416 14.74 13.52 -7.33
N ALA A 417 14.38 12.25 -7.09
CA ALA A 417 14.57 11.61 -5.80
C ALA A 417 16.05 11.47 -5.41
N TYR A 418 16.90 11.04 -6.35
CA TYR A 418 18.35 10.87 -6.11
C TYR A 418 19.04 12.19 -5.74
N TYR A 419 18.91 13.22 -6.59
CA TYR A 419 19.55 14.52 -6.35
C TYR A 419 18.87 15.29 -5.21
N GLY A 420 17.56 15.14 -5.04
CA GLY A 420 16.81 15.79 -3.95
C GLY A 420 17.30 15.37 -2.57
N ASN A 421 17.57 14.08 -2.36
CA ASN A 421 18.13 13.60 -1.08
C ASN A 421 19.51 14.20 -0.79
N GLN A 422 20.39 14.22 -1.80
CA GLN A 422 21.74 14.76 -1.67
C GLN A 422 21.73 16.26 -1.36
N VAL A 423 21.00 17.05 -2.17
CA VAL A 423 20.88 18.51 -1.99
C VAL A 423 20.26 18.85 -0.63
N ASN A 424 19.27 18.09 -0.17
CA ASN A 424 18.67 18.30 1.15
C ASN A 424 19.65 18.03 2.31
N GLN A 425 20.47 17.00 2.19
CA GLN A 425 21.52 16.71 3.17
C GLN A 425 22.56 17.82 3.21
N ASP A 426 23.03 18.29 2.05
CA ASP A 426 24.03 19.35 1.95
C ASP A 426 23.48 20.70 2.44
N ARG A 427 22.19 20.97 2.20
CA ARG A 427 21.46 22.11 2.77
C ARG A 427 21.44 22.05 4.30
N ALA A 428 21.07 20.90 4.88
CA ALA A 428 21.02 20.73 6.33
C ALA A 428 22.41 20.83 6.97
N LEU A 429 23.44 20.30 6.31
CA LEU A 429 24.84 20.46 6.73
C LEU A 429 25.25 21.93 6.73
N SER A 430 24.94 22.67 5.66
CA SER A 430 25.25 24.10 5.55
C SER A 430 24.59 24.92 6.65
N GLN A 431 23.31 24.67 6.92
CA GLN A 431 22.58 25.29 8.05
C GLN A 431 23.19 24.93 9.40
N THR A 432 23.64 23.69 9.57
CA THR A 432 24.29 23.22 10.80
C THR A 432 25.63 23.92 11.01
N ILE A 433 26.41 24.14 9.95
CA ILE A 433 27.67 24.90 10.04
C ILE A 433 27.41 26.36 10.45
N LEU A 434 26.42 27.02 9.85
CA LEU A 434 26.06 28.40 10.16
C LEU A 434 25.52 28.56 11.60
N ASN A 435 24.76 27.58 12.08
CA ASN A 435 24.10 27.62 13.40
C ASN A 435 24.71 26.61 14.39
N PHE A 436 26.01 26.34 14.28
CA PHE A 436 26.65 25.21 14.97
C PHE A 436 26.48 25.22 16.50
N LYS A 437 26.62 26.39 17.14
CA LYS A 437 26.44 26.52 18.60
C LYS A 437 25.00 26.23 19.04
N GLU A 438 24.02 26.62 18.23
CA GLU A 438 22.61 26.32 18.47
C GLU A 438 22.34 24.83 18.30
N ALA A 439 22.88 24.20 17.25
CA ALA A 439 22.80 22.76 17.03
C ALA A 439 23.37 21.97 18.24
N LEU A 440 24.52 22.38 18.78
CA LEU A 440 25.09 21.78 20.00
C LEU A 440 24.20 21.99 21.24
N SER A 441 23.56 23.16 21.37
CA SER A 441 22.62 23.43 22.45
C SER A 441 21.38 22.53 22.36
N THR A 442 20.83 22.37 21.16
CA THR A 442 19.71 21.46 20.88
C THR A 442 20.08 20.02 21.20
N LEU A 443 21.23 19.52 20.75
CA LEU A 443 21.74 18.20 21.12
C LEU A 443 21.87 18.03 22.64
N GLY A 444 22.33 19.06 23.35
CA GLY A 444 22.42 19.04 24.81
C GLY A 444 21.07 18.93 25.50
N ASN A 445 20.07 19.65 25.02
CA ASN A 445 18.70 19.59 25.54
C ASN A 445 18.04 18.25 25.23
N ASP A 446 18.18 17.77 23.99
CA ASP A 446 17.64 16.48 23.54
C ASP A 446 18.30 15.32 24.28
N SER A 447 19.63 15.35 24.47
CA SER A 447 20.36 14.35 25.27
C SER A 447 19.81 14.24 26.69
N LYS A 448 19.55 15.38 27.36
CA LYS A 448 18.94 15.42 28.69
C LYS A 448 17.52 14.87 28.67
N ALA A 449 16.71 15.28 27.70
CA ALA A 449 15.33 14.83 27.54
C ALA A 449 15.25 13.32 27.27
N ILE A 450 16.11 12.78 26.40
CA ILE A 450 16.21 11.35 26.10
C ILE A 450 16.60 10.57 27.35
N ASN A 451 17.70 10.93 28.02
CA ASN A 451 18.16 10.18 29.19
C ASN A 451 17.17 10.30 30.37
N SER A 452 16.52 11.45 30.55
CA SER A 452 15.46 11.62 31.55
C SER A 452 14.17 10.89 31.17
N GLY A 453 13.82 10.80 29.89
CA GLY A 453 12.66 10.05 29.44
C GLY A 453 12.86 8.55 29.67
N ILE A 454 14.06 8.04 29.36
CA ILE A 454 14.44 6.64 29.59
C ILE A 454 14.50 6.31 31.08
N SER A 455 15.01 7.20 31.95
CA SER A 455 15.05 6.95 33.39
C SER A 455 13.66 6.81 34.02
N ASN A 456 12.65 7.42 33.41
CA ASN A 456 11.25 7.33 33.79
C ASN A 456 10.50 6.16 33.15
N LEU A 457 11.16 5.32 32.33
CA LEU A 457 10.58 4.10 31.79
C LEU A 457 10.74 2.94 32.79
N PRO A 458 9.69 2.11 32.98
CA PRO A 458 9.76 0.93 33.85
C PRO A 458 10.77 -0.08 33.30
N ASN A 459 11.57 -0.72 34.16
CA ASN A 459 12.53 -1.79 33.80
C ASN A 459 13.59 -1.43 32.73
N ALA A 460 13.73 -0.17 32.33
CA ALA A 460 14.61 0.26 31.25
C ALA A 460 16.08 0.50 31.67
N LYS A 461 16.59 -0.20 32.69
CA LYS A 461 17.98 -0.02 33.18
C LYS A 461 19.03 -0.26 32.09
N SER A 462 18.80 -1.23 31.19
CA SER A 462 19.70 -1.52 30.08
C SER A 462 19.81 -0.40 29.05
N LEU A 463 18.79 0.48 28.97
CA LEU A 463 18.75 1.60 28.03
C LEU A 463 19.31 2.90 28.64
N GLN A 464 19.64 2.93 29.93
CA GLN A 464 20.18 4.12 30.57
C GLN A 464 21.51 4.54 29.96
N ASN A 465 21.79 5.85 30.03
CA ASN A 465 22.94 6.48 29.37
C ASN A 465 22.95 6.14 27.88
N MET A 466 21.83 6.44 27.20
CA MET A 466 21.65 6.23 25.77
C MET A 466 22.54 7.20 24.96
N THR A 467 22.63 8.43 25.46
CA THR A 467 23.46 9.48 24.89
C THR A 467 24.53 9.90 25.89
N HIS A 468 25.70 10.29 25.38
CA HIS A 468 26.82 10.77 26.18
C HIS A 468 27.31 12.11 25.67
N ALA A 469 27.88 12.91 26.57
CA ALA A 469 28.53 14.16 26.24
C ALA A 469 29.90 14.20 26.91
N THR A 470 30.94 14.59 26.17
CA THR A 470 32.31 14.76 26.66
C THR A 470 32.82 16.13 26.25
N GLN A 471 33.73 16.71 27.03
CA GLN A 471 34.33 17.99 26.65
C GLN A 471 35.24 17.79 25.43
N ASN A 472 35.09 18.65 24.42
CA ASN A 472 35.95 18.60 23.24
C ASN A 472 37.33 19.19 23.59
N PRO A 473 38.43 18.41 23.50
CA PRO A 473 39.78 18.89 23.83
C PRO A 473 40.24 20.06 22.95
N ASN A 474 39.66 20.20 21.76
CA ASN A 474 40.01 21.22 20.78
C ASN A 474 39.08 22.45 20.85
N SER A 475 38.19 22.52 21.85
CA SER A 475 37.29 23.66 22.07
C SER A 475 37.79 24.55 23.22
N PRO A 476 38.36 25.74 22.96
CA PRO A 476 38.82 26.67 24.00
C PRO A 476 37.68 27.22 24.86
N GLU A 477 36.44 27.23 24.34
CA GLU A 477 35.22 27.63 25.08
C GLU A 477 34.59 26.47 25.89
N GLY A 478 35.19 25.27 25.87
CA GLY A 478 34.68 24.10 26.61
C GLY A 478 33.41 23.46 26.05
N LEU A 479 33.10 23.64 24.76
CA LEU A 479 31.98 22.98 24.08
C LEU A 479 32.09 21.45 24.14
N LEU A 480 30.93 20.79 24.12
CA LEU A 480 30.81 19.35 24.27
C LEU A 480 30.71 18.65 22.90
N THR A 481 31.20 17.42 22.84
CA THR A 481 30.94 16.45 21.77
C THR A 481 29.90 15.46 22.25
N TYR A 482 28.93 15.14 21.39
CA TYR A 482 27.82 14.26 21.71
C TYR A 482 27.94 12.91 20.99
N SER A 483 27.52 11.83 21.66
CA SER A 483 27.49 10.50 21.07
C SER A 483 26.22 9.74 21.46
N LEU A 484 25.92 8.70 20.67
CA LEU A 484 24.78 7.81 20.83
C LEU A 484 25.28 6.38 20.90
N ASP A 485 24.77 5.59 21.84
CA ASP A 485 25.01 4.14 21.88
C ASP A 485 24.11 3.44 20.86
N THR A 486 24.68 3.04 19.73
CA THR A 486 23.95 2.43 18.60
C THR A 486 23.27 1.12 19.00
N SER A 487 23.84 0.34 19.92
CA SER A 487 23.26 -0.94 20.36
C SER A 487 21.98 -0.70 21.16
N LYS A 488 22.02 0.24 22.11
CA LYS A 488 20.84 0.63 22.91
C LYS A 488 19.78 1.31 22.04
N TYR A 489 20.18 2.16 21.10
CA TYR A 489 19.26 2.78 20.14
C TYR A 489 18.49 1.72 19.35
N ASN A 490 19.19 0.74 18.76
CA ASN A 490 18.55 -0.36 18.04
C ASN A 490 17.62 -1.17 18.95
N GLN A 491 18.04 -1.45 20.20
CA GLN A 491 17.19 -2.14 21.17
C GLN A 491 15.90 -1.35 21.47
N LEU A 492 15.97 -0.02 21.64
CA LEU A 492 14.79 0.82 21.86
C LEU A 492 13.85 0.82 20.65
N GLN A 493 14.40 0.89 19.43
CA GLN A 493 13.60 0.82 18.20
C GLN A 493 12.86 -0.51 18.08
N THR A 494 13.53 -1.63 18.37
CA THR A 494 12.88 -2.96 18.39
C THR A 494 11.75 -3.02 19.40
N VAL A 495 11.97 -2.52 20.62
CA VAL A 495 10.93 -2.52 21.67
C VAL A 495 9.74 -1.63 21.27
N ALA A 496 9.99 -0.46 20.66
CA ALA A 496 8.92 0.40 20.15
C ALA A 496 8.09 -0.29 19.06
N GLN A 497 8.74 -1.02 18.15
CA GLN A 497 8.05 -1.81 17.12
C GLN A 497 7.26 -2.98 17.71
N GLU A 498 7.78 -3.69 18.71
CA GLU A 498 7.09 -4.79 19.39
C GLU A 498 5.86 -4.30 20.18
N LEU A 499 6.02 -3.22 20.97
CA LEU A 499 4.89 -2.52 21.59
C LEU A 499 3.89 -2.07 20.55
N GLY A 500 4.40 -1.68 19.38
CA GLY A 500 3.64 -1.24 18.23
C GLY A 500 2.65 -2.27 17.68
N LYS A 501 2.96 -3.56 17.82
CA LYS A 501 2.17 -4.69 17.32
C LYS A 501 1.19 -5.23 18.36
N ASN A 502 1.29 -4.80 19.62
CA ASN A 502 0.40 -5.28 20.66
C ASN A 502 -1.03 -4.73 20.45
N PRO A 503 -2.08 -5.59 20.46
CA PRO A 503 -3.45 -5.18 20.21
C PRO A 503 -4.02 -4.20 21.25
N PHE A 504 -3.46 -4.18 22.46
CA PHE A 504 -3.85 -3.27 23.53
C PHE A 504 -3.20 -1.88 23.42
N ARG A 505 -2.25 -1.66 22.48
CA ARG A 505 -1.58 -0.36 22.30
C ARG A 505 -2.55 0.79 22.05
N ARG A 506 -3.58 0.55 21.25
CA ARG A 506 -4.52 1.60 20.80
C ARG A 506 -5.79 1.68 21.64
N ILE A 507 -5.82 0.93 22.73
CA ILE A 507 -6.99 0.78 23.57
C ILE A 507 -6.70 1.47 24.89
N GLY A 508 -7.49 2.49 25.19
CA GLY A 508 -7.43 3.20 26.45
C GLY A 508 -7.90 2.36 27.63
N VAL A 509 -8.39 3.04 28.66
CA VAL A 509 -8.88 2.38 29.86
C VAL A 509 -10.12 1.54 29.54
N ILE A 510 -10.05 0.24 29.81
CA ILE A 510 -11.18 -0.68 29.87
C ILE A 510 -11.32 -1.10 31.33
N ASN A 511 -12.30 -0.53 32.03
CA ASN A 511 -12.59 -0.92 33.42
C ASN A 511 -12.93 -2.42 33.49
N TYR A 512 -13.83 -2.87 32.62
CA TYR A 512 -14.19 -4.27 32.43
C TYR A 512 -15.08 -4.42 31.19
N GLN A 513 -14.81 -5.38 30.32
CA GLN A 513 -15.67 -5.71 29.17
C GLN A 513 -15.78 -7.22 28.98
N ASN A 514 -16.99 -7.70 28.75
CA ASN A 514 -17.28 -9.09 28.42
C ASN A 514 -17.80 -9.19 26.99
N ASN A 515 -17.18 -10.05 26.19
CA ASN A 515 -17.61 -10.36 24.84
C ASN A 515 -17.88 -11.85 24.74
N ASN A 516 -19.03 -12.21 24.17
CA ASN A 516 -19.47 -13.58 24.08
C ASN A 516 -19.33 -14.09 22.65
N GLY A 517 -19.04 -15.37 22.50
CA GLY A 517 -18.95 -16.04 21.21
C GLY A 517 -19.55 -17.43 21.28
N ALA A 518 -20.25 -17.80 20.21
CA ALA A 518 -20.70 -19.17 20.04
C ALA A 518 -19.49 -20.09 19.86
N MET A 519 -19.60 -21.29 20.41
CA MET A 519 -18.56 -22.29 20.38
C MET A 519 -19.13 -23.62 19.90
N ASN A 520 -18.44 -24.27 18.97
CA ASN A 520 -18.88 -25.51 18.35
C ASN A 520 -17.74 -26.53 18.36
N GLY A 521 -18.03 -27.81 18.51
CA GLY A 521 -16.97 -28.80 18.59
C GLY A 521 -17.41 -30.25 18.66
N ILE A 522 -16.45 -31.12 18.93
CA ILE A 522 -16.62 -32.56 19.00
C ILE A 522 -15.95 -33.05 20.29
N GLY A 523 -16.63 -33.97 20.98
CA GLY A 523 -16.08 -34.62 22.16
C GLY A 523 -16.09 -36.13 22.03
N VAL A 524 -15.08 -36.76 22.62
CA VAL A 524 -14.98 -38.19 22.81
C VAL A 524 -14.79 -38.50 24.29
N GLN A 525 -15.43 -39.55 24.77
CA GLN A 525 -15.21 -40.06 26.12
C GLN A 525 -15.25 -41.57 26.11
N ALA A 526 -14.42 -42.19 26.93
CA ALA A 526 -14.37 -43.64 27.09
C ALA A 526 -14.17 -43.97 28.56
N GLY A 527 -14.78 -45.05 29.02
CA GLY A 527 -14.74 -45.39 30.42
C GLY A 527 -15.48 -46.67 30.75
N TYR A 528 -15.79 -46.81 32.03
CA TYR A 528 -16.49 -47.96 32.57
C TYR A 528 -17.73 -47.52 33.35
N LYS A 529 -18.84 -48.21 33.13
CA LYS A 529 -20.11 -48.01 33.86
C LYS A 529 -20.34 -49.21 34.78
N GLN A 530 -20.73 -48.95 36.01
CA GLN A 530 -21.04 -49.97 37.02
C GLN A 530 -22.41 -49.68 37.65
N PHE A 531 -23.33 -50.63 37.60
CA PHE A 531 -24.69 -50.52 38.12
C PHE A 531 -24.92 -51.40 39.35
N PHE A 532 -25.61 -50.84 40.34
CA PHE A 532 -25.83 -51.44 41.65
C PHE A 532 -27.29 -51.83 41.89
N GLY A 533 -27.47 -52.88 42.71
CA GLY A 533 -28.77 -53.37 43.14
C GLY A 533 -29.47 -54.29 42.13
N LYS A 534 -30.41 -55.12 42.61
CA LYS A 534 -31.12 -56.13 41.79
C LYS A 534 -31.85 -55.53 40.59
N LYS A 535 -32.33 -54.28 40.72
CA LYS A 535 -33.02 -53.52 39.67
C LYS A 535 -32.10 -52.67 38.79
N ARG A 536 -30.81 -52.51 39.14
CA ARG A 536 -29.81 -51.70 38.39
C ARG A 536 -30.26 -50.27 38.07
N ASN A 537 -31.03 -49.66 38.97
CA ASN A 537 -31.51 -48.28 38.77
C ASN A 537 -30.45 -47.23 39.12
N TRP A 538 -29.43 -47.59 39.87
CA TRP A 538 -28.34 -46.71 40.29
C TRP A 538 -27.03 -47.22 39.74
N GLY A 539 -26.17 -46.33 39.28
CA GLY A 539 -24.83 -46.68 38.81
C GLY A 539 -23.82 -45.58 39.00
N LEU A 540 -22.55 -45.92 38.81
CA LEU A 540 -21.43 -45.01 38.77
C LEU A 540 -20.70 -45.18 37.43
N ARG A 541 -20.22 -44.07 36.88
CA ARG A 541 -19.46 -44.03 35.64
C ARG A 541 -18.15 -43.33 35.89
N TYR A 542 -17.05 -43.94 35.46
CA TYR A 542 -15.72 -43.35 35.50
C TYR A 542 -15.16 -43.30 34.08
N TYR A 543 -14.65 -42.16 33.65
CA TYR A 543 -14.28 -41.97 32.26
C TYR A 543 -13.12 -41.00 32.08
N GLY A 544 -12.36 -41.22 31.02
CA GLY A 544 -11.51 -40.21 30.41
C GLY A 544 -12.25 -39.54 29.26
N PHE A 545 -12.00 -38.27 29.02
CA PHE A 545 -12.60 -37.53 27.91
C PHE A 545 -11.63 -36.54 27.28
N PHE A 546 -11.96 -36.18 26.05
CA PHE A 546 -11.25 -35.21 25.24
C PHE A 546 -12.26 -34.46 24.36
N ASP A 547 -12.31 -33.15 24.50
CA ASP A 547 -13.19 -32.24 23.77
C ASP A 547 -12.34 -31.24 22.97
N TYR A 548 -12.65 -31.12 21.68
CA TYR A 548 -12.16 -30.03 20.82
C TYR A 548 -13.32 -29.08 20.53
N ASN A 549 -13.11 -27.79 20.73
CA ASN A 549 -14.08 -26.76 20.39
C ASN A 549 -13.43 -25.57 19.69
N HIS A 550 -14.08 -25.04 18.67
CA HIS A 550 -13.71 -23.80 18.01
C HIS A 550 -14.68 -22.69 18.43
N ALA A 551 -14.14 -21.56 18.88
CA ALA A 551 -14.90 -20.38 19.30
C ALA A 551 -14.44 -19.14 18.53
N TYR A 552 -15.39 -18.37 18.02
CA TYR A 552 -15.13 -17.05 17.46
C TYR A 552 -15.78 -15.99 18.34
N ILE A 553 -14.95 -15.18 18.99
CA ILE A 553 -15.40 -14.11 19.90
C ILE A 553 -15.05 -12.77 19.24
N LYS A 554 -16.11 -12.03 18.88
CA LYS A 554 -15.99 -10.70 18.29
C LYS A 554 -15.92 -9.65 19.39
N SER A 555 -15.01 -8.70 19.26
CA SER A 555 -14.99 -7.49 20.10
C SER A 555 -14.61 -6.28 19.25
N ASN A 556 -14.81 -5.08 19.81
CA ASN A 556 -14.53 -3.84 19.07
C ASN A 556 -13.02 -3.63 18.80
N PHE A 557 -12.14 -4.37 19.45
CA PHE A 557 -10.69 -4.15 19.37
C PHE A 557 -9.82 -5.41 19.29
N PHE A 558 -10.36 -6.56 19.68
CA PHE A 558 -9.60 -7.81 19.76
C PHE A 558 -10.50 -8.99 19.35
N ASN A 559 -10.58 -9.24 18.05
CA ASN A 559 -11.28 -10.38 17.50
C ASN A 559 -10.45 -11.63 17.68
N SER A 560 -11.07 -12.66 18.24
CA SER A 560 -10.39 -13.86 18.69
C SER A 560 -11.04 -15.10 18.09
N ALA A 561 -10.36 -15.73 17.13
CA ALA A 561 -10.61 -17.12 16.80
C ALA A 561 -9.76 -17.99 17.76
N SER A 562 -10.43 -18.84 18.53
CA SER A 562 -9.81 -19.65 19.57
C SER A 562 -10.15 -21.12 19.39
N ASP A 563 -9.12 -21.96 19.33
CA ASP A 563 -9.25 -23.40 19.47
C ASP A 563 -9.09 -23.79 20.94
N VAL A 564 -10.07 -24.51 21.47
CA VAL A 564 -10.16 -24.89 22.87
C VAL A 564 -10.11 -26.41 22.98
N TRP A 565 -9.12 -26.91 23.72
CA TRP A 565 -8.93 -28.33 23.98
C TRP A 565 -9.18 -28.60 25.46
N THR A 566 -10.16 -29.43 25.79
CA THR A 566 -10.46 -29.82 27.17
C THR A 566 -10.27 -31.32 27.32
N TYR A 567 -9.46 -31.75 28.27
CA TYR A 567 -9.16 -33.17 28.47
C TYR A 567 -9.02 -33.48 29.95
N GLY A 568 -9.48 -34.65 30.36
CA GLY A 568 -9.49 -34.98 31.78
C GLY A 568 -10.15 -36.31 32.10
N VAL A 569 -10.47 -36.44 33.38
CA VAL A 569 -11.16 -37.60 33.94
C VAL A 569 -12.37 -37.14 34.74
N GLY A 570 -13.45 -37.91 34.67
CA GLY A 570 -14.71 -37.59 35.32
C GLY A 570 -15.35 -38.79 35.99
N MET A 571 -16.28 -38.48 36.88
CA MET A 571 -17.10 -39.44 37.60
C MET A 571 -18.54 -38.95 37.68
N ASP A 572 -19.47 -39.80 37.23
CA ASP A 572 -20.91 -39.51 37.30
C ASP A 572 -21.67 -40.54 38.11
N ALA A 573 -22.68 -40.07 38.84
CA ALA A 573 -23.78 -40.89 39.31
C ALA A 573 -24.82 -41.04 38.20
N LEU A 574 -25.27 -42.27 37.99
CA LEU A 574 -26.27 -42.63 37.00
C LEU A 574 -27.56 -43.05 37.72
N TYR A 575 -28.70 -42.56 37.25
CA TYR A 575 -30.02 -42.97 37.75
C TYR A 575 -30.99 -43.27 36.61
N ASN A 576 -31.49 -44.50 36.55
CA ASN A 576 -32.46 -44.93 35.55
C ASN A 576 -33.87 -44.92 36.14
N PHE A 577 -34.74 -44.06 35.61
CA PHE A 577 -36.15 -44.02 35.98
C PHE A 577 -37.03 -44.91 35.08
N ILE A 578 -36.56 -45.22 33.86
CA ILE A 578 -37.06 -46.30 33.02
C ILE A 578 -35.90 -47.27 32.81
N ASN A 579 -36.07 -48.54 33.17
CA ASN A 579 -35.04 -49.55 32.99
C ASN A 579 -35.63 -50.82 32.38
N ASP A 580 -34.93 -51.41 31.39
CA ASP A 580 -35.29 -52.70 30.78
C ASP A 580 -36.71 -52.78 30.17
N LYS A 581 -37.26 -51.68 29.67
CA LYS A 581 -38.59 -51.71 29.05
C LYS A 581 -38.49 -52.36 27.66
N ASN A 582 -39.29 -53.39 27.40
CA ASN A 582 -39.34 -54.02 26.06
C ASN A 582 -39.87 -53.02 25.04
N THR A 583 -39.16 -52.86 23.92
CA THR A 583 -39.55 -51.98 22.82
C THR A 583 -39.30 -52.65 21.46
N ASN A 584 -40.11 -52.31 20.47
CA ASN A 584 -39.89 -52.72 19.07
C ASN A 584 -39.35 -51.54 18.24
N PHE A 585 -38.45 -50.75 18.83
CA PHE A 585 -37.87 -49.59 18.18
C PHE A 585 -36.91 -50.04 17.06
N LEU A 586 -37.08 -49.50 15.85
CA LEU A 586 -36.35 -49.88 14.62
C LEU A 586 -36.56 -51.35 14.16
N GLY A 587 -37.72 -51.96 14.45
CA GLY A 587 -38.09 -53.30 13.96
C GLY A 587 -37.29 -54.45 14.57
N LYS A 588 -36.68 -54.23 15.74
CA LYS A 588 -35.92 -55.22 16.50
C LYS A 588 -36.40 -55.25 17.95
N ASN A 589 -36.43 -56.46 18.54
CA ASN A 589 -36.71 -56.65 19.96
C ASN A 589 -35.56 -56.10 20.80
N ASN A 590 -35.70 -54.85 21.26
CA ASN A 590 -34.68 -54.14 22.03
C ASN A 590 -35.19 -53.81 23.43
N LYS A 591 -34.28 -53.73 24.41
CA LYS A 591 -34.60 -53.18 25.73
C LYS A 591 -34.18 -51.72 25.81
N LEU A 592 -35.10 -50.88 26.29
CA LEU A 592 -34.91 -49.43 26.45
C LEU A 592 -34.68 -49.09 27.92
N SER A 593 -33.66 -48.28 28.16
CA SER A 593 -33.44 -47.58 29.44
C SER A 593 -33.34 -46.08 29.21
N VAL A 594 -33.98 -45.32 30.10
CA VAL A 594 -33.92 -43.86 30.13
C VAL A 594 -33.59 -43.43 31.55
N GLY A 595 -32.61 -42.54 31.65
CA GLY A 595 -32.07 -42.09 32.92
C GLY A 595 -31.52 -40.68 32.86
N LEU A 596 -31.00 -40.26 34.00
CA LEU A 596 -30.26 -39.04 34.22
C LEU A 596 -28.86 -39.36 34.74
N PHE A 597 -27.92 -38.46 34.52
CA PHE A 597 -26.59 -38.52 35.10
C PHE A 597 -26.20 -37.18 35.69
N GLY A 598 -25.39 -37.22 36.74
CA GLY A 598 -24.85 -36.03 37.39
C GLY A 598 -23.53 -36.33 38.08
N GLY A 599 -22.53 -35.48 37.85
CA GLY A 599 -21.17 -35.75 38.28
C GLY A 599 -20.24 -34.56 38.19
N PHE A 600 -18.96 -34.85 38.34
CA PHE A 600 -17.89 -33.88 38.26
C PHE A 600 -16.70 -34.43 37.48
N ALA A 601 -15.95 -33.53 36.85
CA ALA A 601 -14.73 -33.86 36.15
C ALA A 601 -13.60 -32.89 36.47
N LEU A 602 -12.38 -33.43 36.53
CA LEU A 602 -11.14 -32.70 36.67
C LEU A 602 -10.44 -32.70 35.30
N ALA A 603 -10.12 -31.50 34.80
CA ALA A 603 -9.64 -31.36 33.43
C ALA A 603 -8.55 -30.30 33.29
N GLY A 604 -7.70 -30.48 32.29
CA GLY A 604 -6.93 -29.39 31.69
C GLY A 604 -7.75 -28.75 30.58
N THR A 605 -7.68 -27.42 30.46
CA THR A 605 -8.22 -26.68 29.31
C THR A 605 -7.11 -25.83 28.71
N SER A 606 -6.87 -25.99 27.40
CA SER A 606 -5.90 -25.21 26.63
C SER A 606 -6.63 -24.35 25.59
N TRP A 607 -6.35 -23.06 25.59
CA TRP A 607 -6.85 -22.08 24.62
C TRP A 607 -5.71 -21.68 23.68
N LEU A 608 -5.90 -21.88 22.38
CA LEU A 608 -4.98 -21.43 21.34
C LEU A 608 -5.65 -20.32 20.55
N ASN A 609 -5.06 -19.13 20.56
CA ASN A 609 -5.66 -17.93 20.00
C ASN A 609 -4.95 -17.49 18.72
N SER A 610 -5.69 -17.10 17.68
CA SER A 610 -5.13 -16.58 16.43
C SER A 610 -4.19 -15.36 16.61
N GLN A 611 -4.37 -14.59 17.68
CA GLN A 611 -3.59 -13.39 18.00
C GLN A 611 -2.52 -13.66 19.07
N GLN A 612 -2.26 -14.93 19.42
CA GLN A 612 -1.28 -15.31 20.44
C GLN A 612 0.10 -14.73 20.14
N VAL A 613 0.54 -14.78 18.87
CA VAL A 613 1.84 -14.23 18.46
C VAL A 613 1.95 -12.75 18.84
N ASN A 614 0.96 -11.92 18.49
CA ASN A 614 0.94 -10.49 18.81
C ASN A 614 0.90 -10.19 20.31
N LEU A 615 0.41 -11.12 21.13
CA LEU A 615 0.42 -11.03 22.59
C LEU A 615 1.74 -11.53 23.21
N THR A 616 2.38 -12.53 22.60
CA THR A 616 3.64 -13.13 23.06
C THR A 616 4.88 -12.42 22.54
N MET A 617 4.77 -11.50 21.59
CA MET A 617 5.89 -10.75 20.99
C MET A 617 6.59 -9.76 21.94
N MET A 618 6.47 -9.96 23.25
CA MET A 618 7.22 -9.21 24.26
C MET A 618 8.34 -10.11 24.80
N ASN A 619 9.49 -10.07 24.12
CA ASN A 619 10.74 -10.68 24.57
C ASN A 619 11.89 -9.67 24.40
N GLY A 620 12.46 -9.23 25.52
CA GLY A 620 13.47 -8.18 25.58
C GLY A 620 13.48 -7.56 26.98
N ILE A 621 13.21 -6.26 27.07
CA ILE A 621 13.14 -5.52 28.35
C ILE A 621 11.85 -5.83 29.12
N TYR A 622 10.77 -6.19 28.40
CA TYR A 622 9.48 -6.54 28.97
C TYR A 622 9.13 -7.99 28.63
N ASN A 623 8.47 -8.66 29.58
CA ASN A 623 8.00 -10.02 29.40
C ASN A 623 6.49 -10.06 29.68
N ALA A 624 5.71 -10.53 28.69
CA ALA A 624 4.28 -10.71 28.83
C ALA A 624 3.99 -12.13 29.33
N ASN A 625 3.15 -12.26 30.36
CA ASN A 625 2.73 -13.58 30.81
C ASN A 625 1.54 -14.05 29.96
N VAL A 626 1.77 -15.08 29.15
CA VAL A 626 0.73 -15.79 28.39
C VAL A 626 0.63 -17.22 28.91
N SER A 627 -0.52 -17.56 29.48
CA SER A 627 -0.81 -18.90 29.99
C SER A 627 -1.94 -19.52 29.18
N ALA A 628 -1.57 -20.32 28.17
CA ALA A 628 -2.52 -20.94 27.26
C ALA A 628 -3.34 -22.06 27.93
N SER A 629 -2.82 -22.67 29.01
CA SER A 629 -3.43 -23.83 29.65
C SER A 629 -3.74 -23.56 31.12
N ASN A 630 -4.89 -24.04 31.59
CA ASN A 630 -5.27 -23.98 33.00
C ASN A 630 -5.96 -25.28 33.45
N PHE A 631 -5.92 -25.54 34.75
CA PHE A 631 -6.74 -26.55 35.41
C PHE A 631 -8.20 -26.10 35.49
N GLN A 632 -9.13 -27.05 35.39
CA GLN A 632 -10.57 -26.81 35.33
C GLN A 632 -11.31 -27.84 36.18
N PHE A 633 -12.36 -27.36 36.85
CA PHE A 633 -13.35 -28.19 37.52
C PHE A 633 -14.69 -28.05 36.79
N LEU A 634 -15.25 -29.17 36.35
CA LEU A 634 -16.45 -29.26 35.52
C LEU A 634 -17.57 -29.97 36.29
N PHE A 635 -18.79 -29.47 36.16
CA PHE A 635 -19.99 -30.20 36.53
C PHE A 635 -20.67 -30.76 35.29
N ASP A 636 -20.97 -32.05 35.32
CA ASP A 636 -21.60 -32.75 34.21
C ASP A 636 -23.02 -33.18 34.62
N LEU A 637 -24.02 -32.82 33.83
CA LEU A 637 -25.43 -33.11 34.09
C LEU A 637 -26.12 -33.47 32.78
N GLY A 638 -27.04 -34.44 32.78
CA GLY A 638 -27.79 -34.71 31.56
C GLY A 638 -28.75 -35.87 31.61
N LEU A 639 -29.31 -36.14 30.43
CA LEU A 639 -30.25 -37.22 30.15
C LEU A 639 -29.55 -38.27 29.28
N ARG A 640 -29.90 -39.54 29.52
CA ARG A 640 -29.37 -40.67 28.78
C ARG A 640 -30.48 -41.60 28.35
N MET A 641 -30.34 -42.14 27.15
CA MET A 641 -31.21 -43.17 26.60
C MET A 641 -30.33 -44.27 26.02
N ASN A 642 -30.56 -45.51 26.41
CA ASN A 642 -29.82 -46.67 25.92
C ASN A 642 -30.77 -47.72 25.36
N LEU A 643 -30.31 -48.40 24.31
CA LEU A 643 -31.01 -49.44 23.60
C LEU A 643 -30.07 -50.65 23.45
N ALA A 644 -30.34 -51.72 24.21
CA ALA A 644 -29.56 -52.95 24.11
C ALA A 644 -30.18 -53.91 23.10
N ARG A 645 -29.30 -54.55 22.30
CA ARG A 645 -29.68 -55.64 21.40
C ARG A 645 -29.64 -57.00 22.10
N PRO A 646 -30.40 -58.00 21.61
CA PRO A 646 -30.30 -59.37 22.11
C PRO A 646 -28.88 -59.92 21.96
N LYS A 647 -28.43 -60.63 23.00
CA LYS A 647 -27.12 -61.30 23.10
C LYS A 647 -26.93 -62.31 21.95
N LYS A 648 -25.75 -62.33 21.29
CA LYS A 648 -25.39 -63.41 20.37
C LYS A 648 -25.03 -64.66 21.17
N LYS A 649 -25.31 -65.86 20.62
CA LYS A 649 -25.27 -67.16 21.32
C LYS A 649 -23.93 -67.49 22.02
N ASP A 650 -22.82 -66.86 21.60
CA ASP A 650 -21.46 -67.11 22.08
C ASP A 650 -20.73 -65.88 22.67
N SER A 651 -21.43 -64.77 22.94
CA SER A 651 -20.82 -63.56 23.54
C SER A 651 -21.36 -63.38 24.95
N ASP A 652 -20.52 -62.99 25.92
CA ASP A 652 -20.95 -62.75 27.31
C ASP A 652 -21.69 -61.42 27.54
N HIS A 653 -21.59 -60.49 26.59
CA HIS A 653 -22.09 -59.12 26.72
C HIS A 653 -23.05 -58.74 25.60
N ALA A 654 -24.00 -57.84 25.88
CA ALA A 654 -24.92 -57.29 24.90
C ALA A 654 -24.40 -55.94 24.38
N ALA A 655 -24.31 -55.79 23.06
CA ALA A 655 -23.97 -54.50 22.47
C ALA A 655 -25.10 -53.49 22.72
N GLN A 656 -24.74 -52.36 23.34
CA GLN A 656 -25.64 -51.28 23.70
C GLN A 656 -25.36 -50.05 22.84
N HIS A 657 -26.43 -49.46 22.30
CA HIS A 657 -26.39 -48.20 21.57
C HIS A 657 -27.19 -47.16 22.33
N GLY A 658 -26.65 -45.98 22.55
CA GLY A 658 -27.31 -44.94 23.32
C GLY A 658 -27.14 -43.55 22.77
N MET A 659 -27.94 -42.63 23.27
CA MET A 659 -27.83 -41.20 23.06
C MET A 659 -27.82 -40.50 24.42
N GLU A 660 -26.88 -39.58 24.61
CA GLU A 660 -26.76 -38.75 25.80
C GLU A 660 -26.86 -37.28 25.41
N LEU A 661 -27.81 -36.55 26.01
CA LEU A 661 -27.90 -35.10 25.94
C LEU A 661 -27.45 -34.54 27.28
N GLY A 662 -26.28 -33.91 27.30
CA GLY A 662 -25.67 -33.42 28.53
C GLY A 662 -25.22 -31.96 28.45
N VAL A 663 -24.93 -31.40 29.61
CA VAL A 663 -24.35 -30.07 29.78
C VAL A 663 -23.12 -30.20 30.66
N LYS A 664 -21.98 -29.68 30.18
CA LYS A 664 -20.76 -29.48 30.96
C LYS A 664 -20.66 -28.02 31.40
N ILE A 665 -20.46 -27.78 32.68
CA ILE A 665 -20.36 -26.41 33.25
C ILE A 665 -18.97 -26.21 33.87
N PRO A 666 -18.09 -25.44 33.22
CA PRO A 666 -16.79 -25.06 33.77
C PRO A 666 -16.89 -23.94 34.82
N THR A 667 -16.07 -24.02 35.85
CA THR A 667 -16.16 -23.15 37.03
C THR A 667 -15.02 -22.13 37.15
N ILE A 668 -13.86 -22.40 36.56
CA ILE A 668 -12.63 -21.61 36.68
C ILE A 668 -12.39 -20.79 35.40
N ASN A 669 -11.99 -19.52 35.53
CA ASN A 669 -11.54 -18.70 34.38
C ASN A 669 -10.09 -19.06 34.02
N THR A 670 -9.76 -19.07 32.73
CA THR A 670 -8.38 -19.16 32.24
C THR A 670 -7.79 -17.75 32.12
N ASP A 671 -6.81 -17.42 32.95
CA ASP A 671 -6.05 -16.17 32.86
C ASP A 671 -5.06 -16.29 31.70
N TYR A 672 -5.45 -15.78 30.53
CA TYR A 672 -4.76 -16.06 29.27
C TYR A 672 -3.59 -15.11 29.01
N TYR A 673 -3.77 -13.81 29.27
CA TYR A 673 -2.73 -12.80 29.11
C TYR A 673 -2.79 -11.80 30.27
N SER A 674 -1.61 -11.45 30.80
CA SER A 674 -1.45 -10.37 31.76
C SER A 674 -0.15 -9.63 31.49
N PHE A 675 -0.27 -8.33 31.22
CA PHE A 675 0.87 -7.45 31.02
C PHE A 675 0.47 -5.99 31.28
N MET A 676 1.20 -5.29 32.16
CA MET A 676 1.04 -3.85 32.42
C MET A 676 -0.43 -3.40 32.58
N GLY A 677 -1.19 -4.10 33.43
CA GLY A 677 -2.59 -3.76 33.72
C GLY A 677 -3.59 -4.11 32.60
N ALA A 678 -3.12 -4.63 31.47
CA ALA A 678 -3.95 -5.32 30.50
C ALA A 678 -4.09 -6.79 30.89
N GLU A 679 -5.33 -7.25 31.02
CA GLU A 679 -5.69 -8.62 31.34
C GLU A 679 -6.70 -9.14 30.31
N LEU A 680 -6.46 -10.35 29.84
CA LEU A 680 -7.37 -11.10 28.98
C LEU A 680 -7.63 -12.46 29.62
N LYS A 681 -8.90 -12.75 29.91
CA LYS A 681 -9.32 -14.02 30.50
C LYS A 681 -10.35 -14.67 29.60
N TYR A 682 -10.28 -15.99 29.49
CA TYR A 682 -11.26 -16.79 28.78
C TYR A 682 -12.03 -17.69 29.74
N ARG A 683 -13.31 -17.89 29.46
CA ARG A 683 -14.12 -18.89 30.15
C ARG A 683 -15.13 -19.49 29.19
N ARG A 684 -15.21 -20.82 29.19
CA ARG A 684 -16.35 -21.55 28.65
C ARG A 684 -17.47 -21.51 29.70
N LEU A 685 -18.62 -20.92 29.36
CA LEU A 685 -19.74 -20.78 30.31
C LEU A 685 -20.46 -22.10 30.52
N TYR A 686 -20.77 -22.77 29.41
CA TYR A 686 -21.38 -24.09 29.38
C TYR A 686 -21.08 -24.75 28.03
N SER A 687 -21.33 -26.06 27.97
CA SER A 687 -21.43 -26.77 26.71
C SER A 687 -22.50 -27.82 26.76
N VAL A 688 -23.46 -27.69 25.86
CA VAL A 688 -24.44 -28.72 25.58
C VAL A 688 -23.83 -29.69 24.59
N TYR A 689 -23.95 -30.99 24.83
CA TYR A 689 -23.46 -32.01 23.93
C TYR A 689 -24.51 -33.07 23.67
N LEU A 690 -24.50 -33.59 22.44
CA LEU A 690 -25.28 -34.75 22.02
C LEU A 690 -24.31 -35.87 21.61
N ASN A 691 -24.18 -36.88 22.47
CA ASN A 691 -23.28 -37.98 22.27
C ASN A 691 -24.02 -39.23 21.81
N TYR A 692 -23.46 -39.92 20.82
CA TYR A 692 -23.78 -41.31 20.54
C TYR A 692 -22.88 -42.22 21.37
N VAL A 693 -23.50 -43.13 22.12
CA VAL A 693 -22.84 -44.03 23.06
C VAL A 693 -22.85 -45.44 22.51
N PHE A 694 -21.70 -46.09 22.54
CA PHE A 694 -21.56 -47.52 22.32
C PHE A 694 -20.99 -48.15 23.59
N ALA A 695 -21.64 -49.18 24.11
CA ALA A 695 -21.13 -49.94 25.25
C ALA A 695 -21.13 -51.45 24.97
N TYR A 696 -20.12 -52.12 25.52
CA TYR A 696 -19.87 -53.56 25.40
C TYR A 696 -19.44 -54.14 26.74
#